data_AF-A0AAF1KKZ9-F1
#
_entry.id   AF-A0AAF1KKZ9-F1
#
_cell.length_a   1.000
_cell.length_b   1.000
_cell.length_c   1.000
_cell.angle_alpha   90.00
_cell.angle_beta   90.00
_cell.angle_gamma   90.00
#
_symmetry.space_group_name_H-M   'P 1'
#
loop_
_entity.id
_entity.type
_entity.pdbx_description
1 polymer ?
#
loop_
_entity_poly.entity_id
_entity_poly.type
_entity_poly.pdbx_seq_one_letter_code
_entity_poly.pdbx_strand_id
1 'polypeptide(L)'
;MTHTLEFRRASGSARVSLGEALSVIAAGEETLAEPLRLKPFEHWVGHIPFAFWLTAKLRPRVFVELGTHRGNSYLAFCQAIEAERCGTRAYAVDTWEGDPHMAREDGLFEELSAYHDPRYGHFSALLRADFDAARTVFPEGSIDLLHIDGTHTYEAVKHDFENWRPALSDRAVVLFHDTNVRRAPFGVWKLWEELSRDRPSFEFIHSYGLGVLGMGSNLPEPLTALFDASSNEALETPIRAFFASRGATAVQRLEAQIARSEIDAVVQASAAAVAAERANHERAQADRSEEQERALRRSAEIAMKLTRIEDDVRRSNALLTAGAERDALLERQGEEIRHLEAALAAIRTSSSWRVTGPLRRITRLLRRERPAPVSPPAPAAPAALATEQPLVYEPPRPTLVEPGTAKRWPIVMPDLFALRGRTTKARIAVVAHIFYPELCDELLTAAQRIDEPFDLFVTLVEGHSDMLRADILDRMPEAQIWVFPNRGRDILPFLALATAGAFRDHELICKLHTKRSPHRPDGDVWRQHLVTSVLPDREGAGALIGAFAADPELGLVVADGQVFSGPEFWLSNLPHLGNLLPLLGRTVEDAVDLPFAGGSIFWLRASLLHDLVGLKIDPDAFEPEPIGNDGALAHAFERLFSVACHSAGMRIEQTSTVLSGASASSTRPEAATAPRIIAFYLPQFHPIPENDRWWGAGFTEWTNVTRARPLFPGHRQPRLPGELGFTDLRLAETRAAQAELARAHGVSGFCYYHYWFGDGRRLLQRPLDEVLTSGTPDFPFMICWANEPWSRNWDGAEREVLVAQDYPAGWPTAFARDVAPLLRDRRYIRLGGADGPPMLMIYRIMHLPDPARAMAELRAALDDCGIGRVHISAGLVAMHPDPPRPDRPEALGLDSFFEFPPHGMPTIEMPATARPAEMSNKLYDYAKTVDAVLARLGSPDGASPPHRAAMMGWDNTARRGTAAHVFHGATPNHFRRWLRALVREEQARQPAQERLIFVNAWNEWAEGTCLEPDRDFGRGWLASVHSALAQDGRSRRGAG
;
A
#
# COMPACT_ATOMS: atom_id res chain seq x y z
N MET A 1 41.77 11.51 21.92
CA MET A 1 42.94 10.91 21.24
C MET A 1 42.61 10.80 19.77
N THR A 2 43.16 11.75 19.03
CA THR A 2 42.96 12.02 17.60
C THR A 2 43.74 11.00 16.77
N HIS A 3 43.07 10.21 15.94
CA HIS A 3 43.73 9.33 14.98
C HIS A 3 43.71 9.98 13.58
N THR A 4 44.88 10.45 13.21
CA THR A 4 45.29 10.91 11.89
C THR A 4 45.39 9.71 10.93
N LEU A 5 44.76 9.78 9.76
CA LEU A 5 45.02 8.86 8.64
C LEU A 5 45.90 9.58 7.61
N GLU A 6 47.15 9.14 7.52
CA GLU A 6 48.15 9.59 6.56
C GLU A 6 47.90 8.98 5.17
N PHE A 7 47.68 9.83 4.16
CA PHE A 7 47.84 9.45 2.75
C PHE A 7 49.27 9.80 2.28
N ARG A 8 49.98 8.81 1.75
CA ARG A 8 51.33 8.95 1.17
C ARG A 8 51.32 9.71 -0.17
N ARG A 9 52.40 10.46 -0.36
CA ARG A 9 52.71 11.52 -1.35
C ARG A 9 52.96 11.03 -2.78
N ALA A 10 52.60 11.87 -3.74
CA ALA A 10 53.34 12.11 -4.99
C ALA A 10 53.42 13.63 -5.28
N SER A 11 54.60 14.06 -5.75
CA SER A 11 55.05 15.40 -6.21
C SER A 11 54.94 16.59 -5.23
N GLY A 12 56.06 17.29 -5.05
CA GLY A 12 56.20 18.39 -4.09
C GLY A 12 55.75 19.73 -4.66
N SER A 13 54.72 20.29 -4.06
CA SER A 13 54.63 21.72 -3.76
C SER A 13 54.48 21.83 -2.24
N ALA A 14 55.09 22.84 -1.61
CA ALA A 14 54.89 23.08 -0.19
C ALA A 14 53.40 23.31 0.06
N ARG A 15 52.73 22.43 0.81
CA ARG A 15 51.31 22.61 1.17
C ARG A 15 51.21 23.81 2.12
N VAL A 16 50.81 24.96 1.59
CA VAL A 16 50.37 26.10 2.40
C VAL A 16 49.06 25.69 3.07
N SER A 17 48.97 25.82 4.39
CA SER A 17 47.73 25.54 5.11
C SER A 17 46.66 26.56 4.76
N LEU A 18 45.38 26.20 4.90
CA LEU A 18 44.27 27.13 4.69
C LEU A 18 44.41 28.40 5.56
N GLY A 19 44.89 28.25 6.80
CA GLY A 19 45.14 29.39 7.69
C GLY A 19 46.22 30.33 7.18
N GLU A 20 47.32 29.80 6.63
CA GLU A 20 48.38 30.62 6.02
C GLU A 20 47.86 31.33 4.76
N ALA A 21 47.14 30.63 3.87
CA ALA A 21 46.58 31.23 2.66
C ALA A 21 45.57 32.36 2.98
N LEU A 22 44.74 32.19 4.00
CA LEU A 22 43.78 33.21 4.43
C LEU A 22 44.45 34.39 5.14
N SER A 23 45.56 34.15 5.85
CA SER A 23 46.34 35.22 6.48
C SER A 23 46.97 36.18 5.46
N VAL A 24 47.37 35.66 4.29
CA VAL A 24 47.95 36.44 3.18
C VAL A 24 46.99 37.52 2.69
N ILE A 25 45.70 37.18 2.59
CA ILE A 25 44.65 38.13 2.18
C ILE A 25 43.97 38.82 3.38
N ALA A 26 44.53 38.67 4.58
CA ALA A 26 43.99 39.20 5.83
C ALA A 26 42.48 38.91 6.02
N ALA A 27 42.01 37.72 5.62
CA ALA A 27 40.59 37.36 5.75
C ALA A 27 40.19 37.19 7.23
N GLY A 28 39.15 37.91 7.65
CA GLY A 28 38.67 37.94 9.03
C GLY A 28 37.18 37.60 9.18
N GLU A 29 36.58 38.04 10.28
CA GLU A 29 35.18 37.77 10.65
C GLU A 29 34.18 38.34 9.64
N GLU A 30 34.56 39.34 8.83
CA GLU A 30 33.71 39.90 7.78
C GLU A 30 33.25 38.84 6.76
N THR A 31 34.06 37.79 6.56
CA THR A 31 33.72 36.66 5.67
C THR A 31 32.65 35.72 6.24
N LEU A 32 32.28 35.90 7.51
CA LEU A 32 31.25 35.14 8.22
C LEU A 32 29.90 35.87 8.28
N ALA A 33 29.84 37.11 7.79
CA ALA A 33 28.62 37.91 7.81
C ALA A 33 27.52 37.26 6.96
N GLU A 34 26.33 37.13 7.55
CA GLU A 34 25.18 36.58 6.84
C GLU A 34 24.37 37.67 6.13
N PRO A 35 23.91 37.44 4.89
CA PRO A 35 23.08 38.41 4.17
C PRO A 35 21.71 38.58 4.83
N LEU A 36 21.28 39.84 5.00
CA LEU A 36 19.97 40.20 5.57
C LEU A 36 18.80 39.98 4.60
N ARG A 37 19.09 39.90 3.29
CA ARG A 37 18.09 39.64 2.25
C ARG A 37 18.69 38.74 1.18
N LEU A 38 17.93 37.73 0.81
CA LEU A 38 18.20 36.87 -0.34
C LEU A 38 16.91 36.76 -1.16
N LYS A 39 17.05 36.86 -2.48
CA LYS A 39 15.95 36.71 -3.44
C LYS A 39 16.25 35.61 -4.47
N PRO A 40 15.24 34.87 -4.95
CA PRO A 40 15.43 33.82 -5.95
C PRO A 40 16.00 34.34 -7.27
N PHE A 41 16.56 33.44 -8.07
CA PHE A 41 17.08 33.67 -9.44
C PHE A 41 18.38 34.47 -9.58
N GLU A 42 19.21 34.55 -8.53
CA GLU A 42 20.51 35.24 -8.63
C GLU A 42 21.68 34.28 -8.46
N HIS A 43 22.40 34.06 -9.55
CA HIS A 43 23.57 33.19 -9.62
C HIS A 43 24.79 33.75 -8.87
N TRP A 44 24.71 35.01 -8.44
CA TRP A 44 25.74 35.74 -7.72
C TRP A 44 25.83 35.44 -6.21
N VAL A 45 24.79 34.85 -5.60
CA VAL A 45 24.66 34.67 -4.12
C VAL A 45 25.88 34.02 -3.47
N GLY A 46 26.55 33.09 -4.15
CA GLY A 46 27.76 32.44 -3.64
C GLY A 46 28.99 33.33 -3.53
N HIS A 47 28.94 34.57 -4.03
CA HIS A 47 30.03 35.56 -3.93
C HIS A 47 29.83 36.55 -2.77
N ILE A 48 28.71 36.50 -2.05
CA ILE A 48 28.40 37.42 -0.93
C ILE A 48 29.54 37.48 0.11
N PRO A 49 30.13 36.37 0.59
CA PRO A 49 31.24 36.46 1.55
C PRO A 49 32.46 37.21 1.01
N PHE A 50 32.70 37.14 -0.31
CA PHE A 50 33.76 37.90 -0.96
C PHE A 50 33.41 39.39 -1.03
N ALA A 51 32.15 39.75 -1.24
CA ALA A 51 31.70 41.15 -1.22
C ALA A 51 31.93 41.83 0.13
N PHE A 52 31.68 41.12 1.24
CA PHE A 52 31.99 41.60 2.59
C PHE A 52 33.48 41.81 2.80
N TRP A 53 34.29 40.81 2.42
CA TRP A 53 35.75 40.92 2.51
C TRP A 53 36.29 42.07 1.66
N LEU A 54 35.87 42.18 0.40
CA LEU A 54 36.33 43.21 -0.53
C LEU A 54 36.00 44.60 -0.01
N THR A 55 34.80 44.81 0.52
CA THR A 55 34.39 46.08 1.12
C THR A 55 35.27 46.45 2.32
N ALA A 56 35.53 45.49 3.19
CA ALA A 56 36.37 45.69 4.38
C ALA A 56 37.82 46.03 4.03
N LYS A 57 38.39 45.41 2.99
CA LYS A 57 39.80 45.64 2.60
C LYS A 57 39.99 46.85 1.67
N LEU A 58 39.06 47.08 0.76
CA LEU A 58 39.13 48.19 -0.19
C LEU A 58 38.71 49.52 0.46
N ARG A 59 37.67 49.49 1.31
CA ARG A 59 36.99 50.65 1.89
C ARG A 59 36.75 51.75 0.83
N PRO A 60 35.99 51.44 -0.24
CA PRO A 60 35.86 52.33 -1.39
C PRO A 60 35.19 53.65 -1.00
N ARG A 61 35.61 54.78 -1.57
CA ARG A 61 34.90 56.06 -1.39
C ARG A 61 33.59 56.06 -2.16
N VAL A 62 33.62 55.50 -3.36
CA VAL A 62 32.45 55.35 -4.24
C VAL A 62 32.39 53.93 -4.77
N PHE A 63 31.24 53.29 -4.58
CA PHE A 63 30.88 51.99 -5.14
C PHE A 63 29.73 52.17 -6.14
N VAL A 64 29.87 51.60 -7.34
CA VAL A 64 28.82 51.58 -8.36
C VAL A 64 28.58 50.15 -8.84
N GLU A 65 27.32 49.74 -8.94
CA GLU A 65 26.89 48.49 -9.58
C GLU A 65 26.03 48.79 -10.80
N LEU A 66 26.35 48.14 -11.92
CA LEU A 66 25.59 48.19 -13.17
C LEU A 66 24.85 46.86 -13.33
N GLY A 67 23.52 46.90 -13.48
CA GLY A 67 22.69 45.70 -13.61
C GLY A 67 22.21 45.13 -12.28
N THR A 68 21.72 45.99 -11.38
CA THR A 68 21.34 45.61 -10.01
C THR A 68 20.16 44.64 -9.90
N HIS A 69 19.22 44.67 -10.83
CA HIS A 69 18.06 43.77 -10.88
C HIS A 69 17.34 43.61 -9.51
N ARG A 70 17.35 42.41 -8.89
CA ARG A 70 16.75 42.12 -7.56
C ARG A 70 17.59 42.58 -6.38
N GLY A 71 18.87 42.89 -6.61
CA GLY A 71 19.77 43.54 -5.65
C GLY A 71 20.46 42.63 -4.64
N ASN A 72 20.59 41.31 -4.87
CA ASN A 72 21.33 40.45 -3.93
C ASN A 72 22.80 40.87 -3.80
N SER A 73 23.46 41.18 -4.92
CA SER A 73 24.82 41.71 -4.97
C SER A 73 24.93 43.09 -4.33
N TYR A 74 24.15 44.04 -4.84
CA TYR A 74 24.17 45.42 -4.37
C TYR A 74 23.88 45.54 -2.87
N LEU A 75 22.85 44.85 -2.36
CA LEU A 75 22.48 44.92 -0.96
C LEU A 75 23.49 44.22 -0.06
N ALA A 76 24.20 43.20 -0.54
CA ALA A 76 25.32 42.62 0.20
C ALA A 76 26.46 43.65 0.37
N PHE A 77 26.78 44.41 -0.68
CA PHE A 77 27.74 45.52 -0.57
C PHE A 77 27.23 46.65 0.34
N CYS A 78 25.96 47.07 0.24
CA CYS A 78 25.39 48.06 1.15
C CYS A 78 25.46 47.59 2.62
N GLN A 79 25.14 46.32 2.87
CA GLN A 79 25.24 45.74 4.20
C GLN A 79 26.68 45.72 4.72
N ALA A 80 27.64 45.35 3.87
CA ALA A 80 29.06 45.39 4.21
C ALA A 80 29.54 46.82 4.50
N ILE A 81 29.11 47.81 3.70
CA ILE A 81 29.45 49.23 3.90
C ILE A 81 28.96 49.74 5.25
N GLU A 82 27.71 49.42 5.62
CA GLU A 82 27.11 49.78 6.90
C GLU A 82 27.87 49.12 8.06
N ALA A 83 28.19 47.83 7.94
CA ALA A 83 28.93 47.08 8.96
C ALA A 83 30.35 47.64 9.19
N GLU A 84 31.05 47.98 8.11
CA GLU A 84 32.44 48.48 8.12
C GLU A 84 32.55 49.98 8.43
N ARG A 85 31.43 50.70 8.40
CA ARG A 85 31.33 52.16 8.59
C ARG A 85 32.35 52.91 7.74
N CYS A 86 32.51 52.51 6.48
CA CYS A 86 33.59 52.98 5.61
C CYS A 86 33.34 54.35 4.97
N GLY A 87 32.18 54.99 5.21
CA GLY A 87 31.85 56.31 4.67
C GLY A 87 31.66 56.31 3.14
N THR A 88 31.45 55.12 2.56
CA THR A 88 31.26 54.90 1.12
C THR A 88 29.95 55.50 0.65
N ARG A 89 29.96 56.10 -0.55
CA ARG A 89 28.74 56.39 -1.31
C ARG A 89 28.48 55.27 -2.30
N ALA A 90 27.29 54.67 -2.27
CA ALA A 90 26.93 53.54 -3.11
C ALA A 90 25.86 53.92 -4.14
N TYR A 91 25.94 53.35 -5.35
CA TYR A 91 25.00 53.62 -6.44
C TYR A 91 24.66 52.34 -7.20
N ALA A 92 23.37 52.03 -7.28
CA ALA A 92 22.84 50.96 -8.13
C ALA A 92 22.29 51.58 -9.39
N VAL A 93 22.76 51.13 -10.54
CA VAL A 93 22.31 51.63 -11.85
C VAL A 93 21.62 50.50 -12.58
N ASP A 94 20.34 50.72 -12.90
CA ASP A 94 19.54 49.81 -13.71
C ASP A 94 18.34 50.59 -14.28
N THR A 95 17.73 50.08 -15.34
CA THR A 95 16.44 50.58 -15.82
C THR A 95 15.27 49.97 -15.05
N TRP A 96 15.45 48.73 -14.53
CA TRP A 96 14.40 47.84 -14.00
C TRP A 96 13.26 47.57 -14.99
N GLU A 97 13.51 47.71 -16.29
CA GLU A 97 12.54 47.45 -17.37
C GLU A 97 12.73 46.08 -18.03
N GLY A 98 13.79 45.35 -17.67
CA GLY A 98 14.20 44.05 -18.22
C GLY A 98 15.19 44.17 -19.38
N ASP A 99 16.09 43.19 -19.50
CA ASP A 99 17.08 43.04 -20.58
C ASP A 99 16.61 41.92 -21.56
N PRO A 100 16.95 41.91 -22.86
CA PRO A 100 16.71 40.77 -23.76
C PRO A 100 17.09 39.36 -23.23
N HIS A 101 17.94 39.24 -22.21
CA HIS A 101 18.27 37.97 -21.54
C HIS A 101 17.42 37.64 -20.29
N MET A 102 16.57 38.55 -19.81
CA MET A 102 15.75 38.40 -18.60
C MET A 102 14.29 38.80 -18.85
N ALA A 103 13.34 38.08 -18.25
CA ALA A 103 11.92 38.41 -18.39
C ALA A 103 11.59 39.73 -17.68
N ARG A 104 10.73 40.57 -18.28
CA ARG A 104 10.21 41.78 -17.64
C ARG A 104 9.32 41.42 -16.46
N GLU A 105 9.62 41.98 -15.29
CA GLU A 105 8.84 41.82 -14.07
C GLU A 105 8.37 43.18 -13.55
N ASP A 106 7.05 43.38 -13.51
CA ASP A 106 6.47 44.64 -13.04
C ASP A 106 6.58 44.75 -11.50
N GLY A 107 6.99 45.91 -10.98
CA GLY A 107 7.06 46.21 -9.54
C GLY A 107 8.41 45.94 -8.86
N LEU A 108 9.43 45.50 -9.61
CA LEU A 108 10.74 45.15 -9.07
C LEU A 108 11.46 46.33 -8.40
N PHE A 109 11.43 47.51 -9.04
CA PHE A 109 12.03 48.73 -8.51
C PHE A 109 11.37 49.15 -7.19
N GLU A 110 10.04 49.15 -7.14
CA GLU A 110 9.28 49.53 -5.95
C GLU A 110 9.55 48.57 -4.78
N GLU A 111 9.64 47.27 -5.04
CA GLU A 111 9.99 46.28 -4.01
C GLU A 111 11.42 46.49 -3.49
N LEU A 112 12.38 46.72 -4.38
CA LEU A 112 13.77 46.95 -4.01
C LEU A 112 13.92 48.26 -3.21
N SER A 113 13.34 49.36 -3.68
CA SER A 113 13.33 50.68 -3.00
C SER A 113 12.71 50.58 -1.62
N ALA A 114 11.56 49.89 -1.47
CA ALA A 114 10.90 49.71 -0.17
C ALA A 114 11.78 48.99 0.87
N TYR A 115 12.67 48.09 0.43
CA TYR A 115 13.65 47.46 1.32
C TYR A 115 14.89 48.33 1.53
N HIS A 116 15.42 48.90 0.45
CA HIS A 116 16.69 49.63 0.38
C HIS A 116 16.62 50.98 1.09
N ASP A 117 15.70 51.86 0.72
CA ASP A 117 15.72 53.28 1.13
C ASP A 117 15.66 53.46 2.65
N PRO A 118 14.81 52.71 3.41
CA PRO A 118 14.76 52.83 4.86
C PRO A 118 16.05 52.38 5.58
N ARG A 119 16.88 51.58 4.92
CA ARG A 119 18.09 50.97 5.52
C ARG A 119 19.37 51.66 5.06
N TYR A 120 19.49 51.92 3.77
CA TYR A 120 20.75 52.33 3.14
C TYR A 120 20.66 53.69 2.44
N GLY A 121 19.46 54.28 2.30
CA GLY A 121 19.24 55.53 1.57
C GLY A 121 20.03 56.75 2.07
N HIS A 122 20.63 56.67 3.26
CA HIS A 122 21.45 57.73 3.83
C HIS A 122 22.88 57.78 3.25
N PHE A 123 23.37 56.73 2.59
CA PHE A 123 24.65 56.71 1.86
C PHE A 123 24.56 56.09 0.45
N SER A 124 23.43 55.46 0.14
CA SER A 124 23.21 54.63 -1.05
C SER A 124 22.06 55.19 -1.90
N ALA A 125 22.15 55.11 -3.22
CA ALA A 125 21.13 55.62 -4.15
C ALA A 125 20.82 54.64 -5.30
N LEU A 126 19.53 54.42 -5.57
CA LEU A 126 19.05 53.68 -6.74
C LEU A 126 18.85 54.65 -7.91
N LEU A 127 19.64 54.51 -8.97
CA LEU A 127 19.60 55.34 -10.17
C LEU A 127 18.86 54.61 -11.30
N ARG A 128 17.62 55.03 -11.55
CA ARG A 128 16.79 54.49 -12.64
C ARG A 128 17.17 55.12 -13.98
N ALA A 129 18.18 54.56 -14.62
CA ALA A 129 18.74 55.03 -15.88
C ALA A 129 19.51 53.90 -16.58
N ASP A 130 19.70 54.02 -17.90
CA ASP A 130 20.70 53.21 -18.60
C ASP A 130 22.12 53.60 -18.16
N PHE A 131 23.09 52.71 -18.41
CA PHE A 131 24.45 52.86 -17.91
C PHE A 131 25.17 54.07 -18.52
N ASP A 132 24.88 54.42 -19.77
CA ASP A 132 25.51 55.55 -20.46
C ASP A 132 25.01 56.90 -19.92
N ALA A 133 23.71 57.00 -19.64
CA ALA A 133 23.12 58.17 -19.01
C ALA A 133 23.65 58.35 -17.58
N ALA A 134 23.71 57.28 -16.79
CA ALA A 134 24.20 57.31 -15.41
C ALA A 134 25.69 57.68 -15.32
N ARG A 135 26.50 57.26 -16.30
CA ARG A 135 27.94 57.57 -16.36
C ARG A 135 28.23 59.06 -16.23
N THR A 136 27.36 59.93 -16.74
CA THR A 136 27.54 61.40 -16.72
C THR A 136 27.53 62.02 -15.32
N VAL A 137 27.02 61.29 -14.33
CA VAL A 137 26.91 61.73 -12.93
C VAL A 137 28.25 61.57 -12.18
N PHE A 138 29.14 60.71 -12.66
CA PHE A 138 30.38 60.34 -11.96
C PHE A 138 31.60 61.10 -12.51
N PRO A 139 32.29 61.91 -11.68
CA PRO A 139 33.53 62.57 -12.09
C PRO A 139 34.63 61.57 -12.48
N GLU A 140 35.59 62.01 -13.29
CA GLU A 140 36.78 61.20 -13.60
C GLU A 140 37.55 60.84 -12.31
N GLY A 141 38.05 59.60 -12.24
CA GLY A 141 38.82 59.10 -11.09
C GLY A 141 38.05 59.01 -9.76
N SER A 142 36.72 59.03 -9.77
CA SER A 142 35.89 59.05 -8.55
C SER A 142 35.49 57.68 -8.01
N ILE A 143 35.45 56.64 -8.86
CA ILE A 143 34.94 55.31 -8.52
C ILE A 143 36.09 54.40 -8.07
N ASP A 144 35.98 53.86 -6.86
CA ASP A 144 36.96 52.93 -6.30
C ASP A 144 36.53 51.45 -6.45
N LEU A 145 35.23 51.18 -6.57
CA LEU A 145 34.70 49.85 -6.85
C LEU A 145 33.60 49.93 -7.90
N LEU A 146 33.75 49.19 -9.00
CA LEU A 146 32.75 49.06 -10.05
C LEU A 146 32.37 47.58 -10.21
N HIS A 147 31.09 47.25 -10.15
CA HIS A 147 30.57 45.92 -10.47
C HIS A 147 29.75 45.98 -11.76
N ILE A 148 30.12 45.17 -12.74
CA ILE A 148 29.44 45.10 -14.04
C ILE A 148 28.74 43.73 -14.14
N ASP A 149 27.41 43.78 -14.07
CA ASP A 149 26.51 42.61 -14.13
C ASP A 149 25.27 42.93 -15.00
N GLY A 150 25.51 43.58 -16.15
CA GLY A 150 24.50 43.95 -17.13
C GLY A 150 24.38 42.95 -18.28
N THR A 151 24.15 43.44 -19.50
CA THR A 151 23.99 42.58 -20.68
C THR A 151 25.24 41.72 -20.94
N HIS A 152 25.06 40.39 -20.95
CA HIS A 152 26.18 39.44 -20.94
C HIS A 152 26.86 39.17 -22.31
N THR A 153 26.57 39.95 -23.35
CA THR A 153 27.25 39.83 -24.65
C THR A 153 28.65 40.45 -24.60
N TYR A 154 29.58 39.99 -25.44
CA TYR A 154 30.96 40.52 -25.45
C TYR A 154 30.99 42.01 -25.77
N GLU A 155 30.19 42.43 -26.75
CA GLU A 155 30.12 43.82 -27.21
C GLU A 155 29.56 44.76 -26.14
N ALA A 156 28.51 44.34 -25.41
CA ALA A 156 27.87 45.16 -24.38
C ALA A 156 28.78 45.33 -23.16
N VAL A 157 29.29 44.24 -22.58
CA VAL A 157 30.16 44.31 -21.40
C VAL A 157 31.48 45.05 -21.69
N LYS A 158 31.99 44.97 -22.92
CA LYS A 158 33.16 45.74 -23.37
C LYS A 158 32.84 47.24 -23.45
N HIS A 159 31.70 47.61 -24.03
CA HIS A 159 31.24 48.99 -24.10
C HIS A 159 31.10 49.58 -22.69
N ASP A 160 30.42 48.87 -21.78
CA ASP A 160 30.24 49.30 -20.40
C ASP A 160 31.57 49.53 -19.70
N PHE A 161 32.50 48.58 -19.82
CA PHE A 161 33.83 48.72 -19.24
C PHE A 161 34.60 49.92 -19.82
N GLU A 162 34.63 50.10 -21.14
CA GLU A 162 35.36 51.18 -21.80
C GLU A 162 34.77 52.56 -21.48
N ASN A 163 33.43 52.68 -21.44
CA ASN A 163 32.73 53.91 -21.12
C ASN A 163 32.92 54.34 -19.65
N TRP A 164 32.93 53.37 -18.73
CA TRP A 164 33.09 53.64 -17.29
C TRP A 164 34.55 53.76 -16.85
N ARG A 165 35.50 53.26 -17.66
CA ARG A 165 36.94 53.32 -17.36
C ARG A 165 37.48 54.69 -16.93
N PRO A 166 37.12 55.84 -17.55
CA PRO A 166 37.66 57.14 -17.13
C PRO A 166 37.18 57.59 -15.74
N ALA A 167 36.09 57.03 -15.21
CA ALA A 167 35.61 57.32 -13.85
C ALA A 167 36.37 56.52 -12.77
N LEU A 168 37.16 55.52 -13.15
CA LEU A 168 37.89 54.67 -12.21
C LEU A 168 39.09 55.41 -11.61
N SER A 169 39.23 55.34 -10.29
CA SER A 169 40.34 55.93 -9.55
C SER A 169 41.66 55.15 -9.69
N ASP A 170 42.74 55.71 -9.13
CA ASP A 170 44.04 55.06 -9.00
C ASP A 170 44.06 53.89 -7.98
N ARG A 171 42.92 53.60 -7.34
CA ARG A 171 42.72 52.47 -6.41
C ARG A 171 41.61 51.53 -6.86
N ALA A 172 41.12 51.69 -8.09
CA ALA A 172 39.90 51.02 -8.53
C ALA A 172 40.03 49.50 -8.68
N VAL A 173 38.99 48.80 -8.24
CA VAL A 173 38.73 47.38 -8.53
C VAL A 173 37.46 47.27 -9.38
N VAL A 174 37.50 46.44 -10.42
CA VAL A 174 36.35 46.16 -11.29
C VAL A 174 35.97 44.70 -11.18
N LEU A 175 34.69 44.42 -10.94
CA LEU A 175 34.13 43.08 -10.87
C LEU A 175 33.34 42.76 -12.14
N PHE A 176 33.56 41.57 -12.69
CA PHE A 176 32.80 41.01 -13.82
C PHE A 176 32.17 39.70 -13.38
N HIS A 177 30.84 39.60 -13.43
CA HIS A 177 30.15 38.33 -13.18
C HIS A 177 30.08 37.46 -14.46
N ASP A 178 29.68 36.19 -14.33
CA ASP A 178 29.54 35.24 -15.44
C ASP A 178 30.82 34.92 -16.25
N THR A 179 32.00 35.11 -15.66
CA THR A 179 33.28 34.81 -16.33
C THR A 179 33.48 33.33 -16.68
N ASN A 180 32.67 32.42 -16.12
CA ASN A 180 32.71 30.97 -16.37
C ASN A 180 31.57 30.46 -17.27
N VAL A 181 30.71 31.34 -17.80
CA VAL A 181 29.60 30.95 -18.69
C VAL A 181 30.06 30.88 -20.15
N ARG A 182 29.99 29.70 -20.78
CA ARG A 182 30.51 29.46 -22.16
C ARG A 182 29.44 29.20 -23.23
N ARG A 183 28.17 29.49 -22.95
CA ARG A 183 27.05 29.31 -23.93
C ARG A 183 26.85 30.56 -24.78
N ALA A 184 26.56 30.43 -26.07
CA ALA A 184 26.16 31.59 -26.87
C ALA A 184 24.79 32.14 -26.39
N PRO A 185 24.59 33.47 -26.33
CA PRO A 185 25.50 34.55 -26.76
C PRO A 185 26.40 35.15 -25.65
N PHE A 186 26.63 34.47 -24.52
CA PHE A 186 27.45 35.00 -23.42
C PHE A 186 28.92 35.21 -23.84
N GLY A 187 29.43 36.40 -23.57
CA GLY A 187 30.73 36.89 -24.01
C GLY A 187 31.61 37.50 -22.92
N VAL A 188 31.15 37.57 -21.66
CA VAL A 188 31.93 38.16 -20.55
C VAL A 188 33.27 37.47 -20.35
N TRP A 189 33.30 36.14 -20.46
CA TRP A 189 34.53 35.36 -20.38
C TRP A 189 35.60 35.73 -21.42
N LYS A 190 35.18 36.16 -22.62
CA LYS A 190 36.12 36.58 -23.68
C LYS A 190 36.80 37.89 -23.29
N LEU A 191 36.01 38.85 -22.80
CA LEU A 191 36.56 40.11 -22.31
C LEU A 191 37.44 39.87 -21.06
N TRP A 192 37.04 38.97 -20.17
CA TRP A 192 37.85 38.59 -19.01
C TRP A 192 39.20 38.04 -19.42
N GLU A 193 39.26 37.11 -20.37
CA GLU A 193 40.53 36.58 -20.91
C GLU A 193 41.41 37.66 -21.57
N GLU A 194 40.82 38.70 -22.16
CA GLU A 194 41.56 39.84 -22.72
C GLU A 194 42.13 40.74 -21.61
N LEU A 195 41.32 41.06 -20.59
CA LEU A 195 41.69 42.01 -19.55
C LEU A 195 42.62 41.43 -18.48
N SER A 196 42.47 40.15 -18.15
CA SER A 196 43.22 39.48 -17.07
C SER A 196 44.68 39.16 -17.43
N ARG A 197 45.04 39.12 -18.72
CA ARG A 197 46.40 38.75 -19.18
C ARG A 197 47.49 39.69 -18.68
N ASP A 198 47.24 41.00 -18.73
CA ASP A 198 48.26 42.02 -18.52
C ASP A 198 47.92 42.95 -17.33
N ARG A 199 46.97 42.56 -16.48
CA ARG A 199 46.52 43.34 -15.32
C ARG A 199 46.42 42.48 -14.07
N PRO A 200 46.68 43.05 -12.87
CA PRO A 200 46.42 42.36 -11.61
C PRO A 200 44.99 41.83 -11.58
N SER A 201 44.82 40.53 -11.43
CA SER A 201 43.51 39.91 -11.50
C SER A 201 43.41 38.65 -10.65
N PHE A 202 42.19 38.31 -10.23
CA PHE A 202 41.86 37.05 -9.56
C PHE A 202 40.48 36.60 -10.03
N GLU A 203 40.32 35.30 -10.29
CA GLU A 203 39.04 34.76 -10.77
C GLU A 203 38.50 33.73 -9.79
N PHE A 204 37.23 33.84 -9.42
CA PHE A 204 36.46 32.77 -8.80
C PHE A 204 35.73 31.96 -9.88
N ILE A 205 35.65 30.64 -9.69
CA ILE A 205 35.06 29.71 -10.67
C ILE A 205 33.72 29.11 -10.22
N HIS A 206 33.33 29.32 -8.96
CA HIS A 206 32.00 28.94 -8.45
C HIS A 206 30.97 30.01 -8.82
N SER A 207 29.68 29.70 -8.66
CA SER A 207 28.60 30.69 -8.85
C SER A 207 28.70 31.43 -10.19
N TYR A 208 28.91 30.66 -11.26
CA TYR A 208 29.02 31.10 -12.67
C TYR A 208 30.24 31.98 -12.99
N GLY A 209 31.11 32.18 -12.01
CA GLY A 209 32.38 32.89 -12.14
C GLY A 209 32.29 34.34 -11.69
N LEU A 210 33.38 34.84 -11.11
CA LEU A 210 33.54 36.25 -10.78
C LEU A 210 34.99 36.65 -11.02
N GLY A 211 35.20 37.52 -12.00
CA GLY A 211 36.48 38.14 -12.28
C GLY A 211 36.68 39.40 -11.45
N VAL A 212 37.82 39.50 -10.77
CA VAL A 212 38.24 40.65 -9.96
C VAL A 212 39.45 41.29 -10.61
N LEU A 213 39.31 42.50 -11.16
CA LEU A 213 40.35 43.21 -11.92
C LEU A 213 40.86 44.44 -11.16
N GLY A 214 42.17 44.53 -10.93
CA GLY A 214 42.82 45.72 -10.39
C GLY A 214 43.18 46.73 -11.50
N MET A 215 42.67 47.96 -11.39
CA MET A 215 42.87 49.02 -12.39
C MET A 215 43.83 50.13 -11.93
N GLY A 216 44.08 50.21 -10.62
CA GLY A 216 44.86 51.25 -9.97
C GLY A 216 46.31 50.86 -9.67
N SER A 217 47.19 51.85 -9.50
CA SER A 217 48.56 51.65 -9.02
C SER A 217 48.70 51.71 -7.49
N ASN A 218 47.62 52.03 -6.78
CA ASN A 218 47.60 52.27 -5.33
C ASN A 218 46.58 51.36 -4.61
N LEU A 219 46.65 50.06 -4.88
CA LEU A 219 45.76 49.07 -4.29
C LEU A 219 46.21 48.72 -2.85
N PRO A 220 45.26 48.49 -1.91
CA PRO A 220 45.59 47.98 -0.58
C PRO A 220 46.40 46.68 -0.63
N GLU A 221 47.29 46.49 0.35
CA GLU A 221 48.14 45.29 0.45
C GLU A 221 47.34 43.97 0.38
N PRO A 222 46.19 43.79 1.07
CA PRO A 222 45.43 42.53 0.97
C PRO A 222 44.90 42.23 -0.45
N LEU A 223 44.62 43.26 -1.25
CA LEU A 223 44.18 43.09 -2.64
C LEU A 223 45.35 42.79 -3.57
N THR A 224 46.48 43.46 -3.37
CA THR A 224 47.72 43.12 -4.08
C THR A 224 48.10 41.67 -3.81
N ALA A 225 48.02 41.23 -2.55
CA ALA A 225 48.26 39.85 -2.15
C ALA A 225 47.27 38.84 -2.76
N LEU A 226 45.98 39.22 -2.92
CA LEU A 226 45.00 38.41 -3.64
C LEU A 226 45.38 38.24 -5.12
N PHE A 227 45.80 39.32 -5.78
CA PHE A 227 46.22 39.26 -7.19
C PHE A 227 47.53 38.48 -7.37
N ASP A 228 48.50 38.64 -6.48
CA ASP A 228 49.74 37.85 -6.50
C ASP A 228 49.48 36.36 -6.27
N ALA A 229 48.46 36.01 -5.46
CA ALA A 229 48.05 34.64 -5.25
C ALA A 229 47.52 33.95 -6.51
N SER A 230 47.00 34.70 -7.50
CA SER A 230 46.53 34.13 -8.79
C SER A 230 47.63 33.41 -9.58
N SER A 231 48.89 33.77 -9.35
CA SER A 231 50.06 33.16 -10.00
C SER A 231 50.69 32.05 -9.15
N ASN A 232 50.10 31.70 -8.00
CA ASN A 232 50.58 30.70 -7.06
C ASN A 232 49.45 29.73 -6.68
N GLU A 233 49.41 28.58 -7.34
CA GLU A 233 48.39 27.54 -7.17
C GLU A 233 48.18 27.11 -5.70
N ALA A 234 49.25 27.12 -4.89
CA ALA A 234 49.20 26.76 -3.47
C ALA A 234 48.46 27.78 -2.59
N LEU A 235 48.30 29.03 -3.05
CA LEU A 235 47.50 30.08 -2.42
C LEU A 235 46.15 30.25 -3.11
N GLU A 236 46.11 30.19 -4.44
CA GLU A 236 44.90 30.37 -5.26
C GLU A 236 43.81 29.35 -4.91
N THR A 237 44.17 28.06 -4.87
CA THR A 237 43.25 26.95 -4.62
C THR A 237 42.54 27.06 -3.26
N PRO A 238 43.25 27.20 -2.12
CA PRO A 238 42.59 27.33 -0.82
C PRO A 238 41.76 28.62 -0.69
N ILE A 239 42.18 29.74 -1.29
CA ILE A 239 41.40 30.99 -1.27
C ILE A 239 40.08 30.81 -2.03
N ARG A 240 40.11 30.21 -3.23
CA ARG A 240 38.88 29.86 -3.99
C ARG A 240 37.98 28.94 -3.20
N ALA A 241 38.53 27.86 -2.65
CA ALA A 241 37.77 26.86 -1.89
C ALA A 241 37.11 27.48 -0.65
N PHE A 242 37.78 28.41 0.02
CA PHE A 242 37.24 29.12 1.17
C PHE A 242 36.00 29.93 0.81
N PHE A 243 36.11 30.84 -0.17
CA PHE A 243 34.98 31.69 -0.55
C PHE A 243 33.84 30.88 -1.18
N ALA A 244 34.15 29.83 -1.97
CA ALA A 244 33.15 28.91 -2.51
C ALA A 244 32.39 28.16 -1.39
N SER A 245 33.11 27.65 -0.38
CA SER A 245 32.48 26.95 0.75
C SER A 245 31.61 27.87 1.59
N ARG A 246 32.02 29.12 1.82
CA ARG A 246 31.22 30.10 2.54
C ARG A 246 29.99 30.53 1.74
N GLY A 247 30.17 30.72 0.43
CA GLY A 247 29.10 31.05 -0.50
C GLY A 247 28.03 29.96 -0.59
N ALA A 248 28.44 28.69 -0.56
CA ALA A 248 27.53 27.55 -0.60
C ALA A 248 26.48 27.59 0.54
N THR A 249 26.86 28.05 1.74
CA THR A 249 25.90 28.20 2.86
C THR A 249 24.81 29.22 2.55
N ALA A 250 25.15 30.35 1.91
CA ALA A 250 24.16 31.36 1.52
C ALA A 250 23.22 30.83 0.42
N VAL A 251 23.75 30.05 -0.53
CA VAL A 251 22.96 29.39 -1.58
C VAL A 251 21.98 28.37 -0.98
N GLN A 252 22.46 27.48 -0.11
CA GLN A 252 21.63 26.47 0.56
C GLN A 252 20.49 27.10 1.37
N ARG A 253 20.74 28.24 2.02
CA ARG A 253 19.71 28.97 2.77
C ARG A 253 18.64 29.55 1.85
N LEU A 254 19.02 30.11 0.70
CA LEU A 254 18.06 30.60 -0.29
C LEU A 254 17.21 29.45 -0.85
N GLU A 255 17.84 28.32 -1.18
CA GLU A 255 17.13 27.11 -1.63
C GLU A 255 16.12 26.62 -0.57
N ALA A 256 16.53 26.59 0.71
CA ALA A 256 15.63 26.23 1.81
C ALA A 256 14.47 27.23 2.00
N GLN A 257 14.70 28.52 1.79
CA GLN A 257 13.64 29.54 1.85
C GLN A 257 12.63 29.38 0.71
N ILE A 258 13.10 29.12 -0.51
CA ILE A 258 12.26 28.85 -1.68
C ILE A 258 11.41 27.60 -1.45
N ALA A 259 12.05 26.49 -1.09
CA ALA A 259 11.36 25.24 -0.80
C ALA A 259 10.28 25.41 0.27
N ARG A 260 10.57 26.18 1.34
CA ARG A 260 9.60 26.47 2.39
C ARG A 260 8.40 27.28 1.89
N SER A 261 8.63 28.31 1.08
CA SER A 261 7.54 29.10 0.50
C SER A 261 6.65 28.30 -0.46
N GLU A 262 7.25 27.37 -1.21
CA GLU A 262 6.52 26.48 -2.11
C GLU A 262 5.67 25.48 -1.32
N ILE A 263 6.23 24.91 -0.25
CA ILE A 263 5.49 24.07 0.69
C ILE A 263 4.33 24.84 1.31
N ASP A 264 4.56 26.05 1.83
CA ASP A 264 3.51 26.86 2.44
C ASP A 264 2.39 27.18 1.43
N ALA A 265 2.74 27.48 0.17
CA ALA A 265 1.77 27.71 -0.90
C ALA A 265 0.94 26.45 -1.21
N VAL A 266 1.57 25.28 -1.28
CA VAL A 266 0.90 23.99 -1.52
C VAL A 266 0.00 23.61 -0.34
N VAL A 267 0.44 23.85 0.90
CA VAL A 267 -0.35 23.61 2.12
C VAL A 267 -1.58 24.51 2.14
N GLN A 268 -1.44 25.81 1.82
CA GLN A 268 -2.57 26.74 1.74
C GLN A 268 -3.55 26.36 0.62
N ALA A 269 -3.04 26.00 -0.57
CA ALA A 269 -3.88 25.53 -1.68
C ALA A 269 -4.62 24.23 -1.33
N SER A 270 -3.95 23.29 -0.65
CA SER A 270 -4.54 22.02 -0.20
C SER A 270 -5.59 22.24 0.89
N ALA A 271 -5.34 23.13 1.85
CA ALA A 271 -6.31 23.49 2.89
C ALA A 271 -7.56 24.14 2.29
N ALA A 272 -7.40 25.01 1.29
CA ALA A 272 -8.51 25.62 0.56
C ALA A 272 -9.32 24.58 -0.24
N ALA A 273 -8.64 23.62 -0.89
CA ALA A 273 -9.30 22.53 -1.61
C ALA A 273 -10.10 21.61 -0.68
N VAL A 274 -9.52 21.23 0.47
CA VAL A 274 -10.20 20.42 1.50
C VAL A 274 -11.41 21.16 2.08
N ALA A 275 -11.31 22.47 2.33
CA ALA A 275 -12.43 23.27 2.79
C ALA A 275 -13.57 23.34 1.75
N ALA A 276 -13.24 23.48 0.47
CA ALA A 276 -14.21 23.48 -0.62
C ALA A 276 -14.89 22.11 -0.79
N GLU A 277 -14.13 21.01 -0.69
CA GLU A 277 -14.66 19.66 -0.78
C GLU A 277 -15.57 19.33 0.41
N ARG A 278 -15.19 19.76 1.63
CA ARG A 278 -16.02 19.63 2.83
C ARG A 278 -17.36 20.36 2.68
N ALA A 279 -17.33 21.59 2.16
CA ALA A 279 -18.55 22.35 1.89
C ALA A 279 -19.44 21.69 0.82
N ASN A 280 -18.85 21.09 -0.21
CA ASN A 280 -19.59 20.32 -1.23
C ASN A 280 -20.18 19.03 -0.64
N HIS A 281 -19.44 18.35 0.23
CA HIS A 281 -19.90 17.14 0.90
C HIS A 281 -21.07 17.42 1.86
N GLU A 282 -21.00 18.50 2.63
CA GLU A 282 -22.08 18.95 3.52
C GLU A 282 -23.37 19.26 2.74
N ARG A 283 -23.26 19.93 1.58
CA ARG A 283 -24.41 20.17 0.69
C ARG A 283 -24.99 18.87 0.13
N ALA A 284 -24.14 17.97 -0.37
CA ALA A 284 -24.59 16.67 -0.89
C ALA A 284 -25.20 15.77 0.20
N GLN A 285 -24.74 15.88 1.45
CA GLN A 285 -25.36 15.20 2.60
C GLN A 285 -26.73 15.79 2.93
N ALA A 286 -26.88 17.12 2.91
CA ALA A 286 -28.17 17.78 3.12
C ALA A 286 -29.21 17.37 2.06
N ASP A 287 -28.82 17.38 0.78
CA ASP A 287 -29.69 16.99 -0.34
C ASP A 287 -30.12 15.51 -0.22
N ARG A 288 -29.20 14.61 0.11
CA ARG A 288 -29.49 13.19 0.33
C ARG A 288 -30.37 12.95 1.56
N SER A 289 -30.17 13.70 2.64
CA SER A 289 -31.02 13.62 3.83
C SER A 289 -32.46 14.02 3.49
N GLU A 290 -32.64 15.06 2.68
CA GLU A 290 -33.97 15.50 2.25
C GLU A 290 -34.65 14.47 1.33
N GLU A 291 -33.90 13.88 0.39
CA GLU A 291 -34.40 12.81 -0.47
C GLU A 291 -34.77 11.55 0.32
N GLN A 292 -33.97 11.18 1.32
CA GLN A 292 -34.22 10.06 2.21
C GLN A 292 -35.45 10.28 3.10
N GLU A 293 -35.67 11.50 3.60
CA GLU A 293 -36.87 11.83 4.37
C GLU A 293 -38.14 11.74 3.50
N ARG A 294 -38.06 12.18 2.24
CA ARG A 294 -39.15 12.00 1.25
C ARG A 294 -39.41 10.51 0.97
N ALA A 295 -38.37 9.71 0.83
CA ALA A 295 -38.49 8.26 0.63
C ALA A 295 -39.11 7.54 1.84
N LEU A 296 -38.72 7.91 3.07
CA LEU A 296 -39.29 7.38 4.30
C LEU A 296 -40.79 7.72 4.44
N ARG A 297 -41.19 8.96 4.13
CA ARG A 297 -42.61 9.35 4.11
C ARG A 297 -43.40 8.51 3.10
N ARG A 298 -42.86 8.29 1.90
CA ARG A 298 -43.49 7.45 0.87
C ARG A 298 -43.59 5.98 1.30
N SER A 299 -42.56 5.45 1.97
CA SER A 299 -42.57 4.10 2.52
C SER A 299 -43.61 3.93 3.63
N ALA A 300 -43.76 4.93 4.51
CA ALA A 300 -44.78 4.93 5.55
C ALA A 300 -46.20 4.94 4.97
N GLU A 301 -46.44 5.73 3.91
CA GLU A 301 -47.71 5.71 3.18
C GLU A 301 -48.01 4.36 2.53
N ILE A 302 -47.00 3.71 1.94
CA ILE A 302 -47.13 2.38 1.34
C ILE A 302 -47.45 1.34 2.43
N ALA A 303 -46.76 1.40 3.57
CA ALA A 303 -47.02 0.50 4.70
C ALA A 303 -48.46 0.65 5.22
N MET A 304 -48.95 1.88 5.40
CA MET A 304 -50.35 2.13 5.81
C MET A 304 -51.37 1.60 4.78
N LYS A 305 -51.07 1.71 3.48
CA LYS A 305 -51.91 1.11 2.42
C LYS A 305 -51.88 -0.41 2.47
N LEU A 306 -50.72 -1.02 2.74
CA LEU A 306 -50.58 -2.47 2.86
C LEU A 306 -51.41 -3.02 4.03
N THR A 307 -51.30 -2.39 5.21
CA THR A 307 -52.11 -2.77 6.39
C THR A 307 -53.61 -2.73 6.08
N ARG A 308 -54.06 -1.71 5.34
CA ARG A 308 -55.47 -1.59 4.95
C ARG A 308 -55.91 -2.70 3.99
N ILE A 309 -55.05 -3.07 3.04
CA ILE A 309 -55.29 -4.20 2.13
C ILE A 309 -55.32 -5.53 2.91
N GLU A 310 -54.40 -5.74 3.86
CA GLU A 310 -54.38 -6.94 4.70
C GLU A 310 -55.64 -7.08 5.57
N ASP A 311 -56.16 -5.97 6.10
CA ASP A 311 -57.43 -5.96 6.84
C ASP A 311 -58.63 -6.25 5.94
N ASP A 312 -58.62 -5.76 4.69
CA ASP A 312 -59.65 -6.04 3.70
C ASP A 312 -59.61 -7.52 3.24
N VAL A 313 -58.41 -8.09 3.07
CA VAL A 313 -58.22 -9.52 2.79
C VAL A 313 -58.69 -10.38 3.96
N ARG A 314 -58.36 -10.00 5.20
CA ARG A 314 -58.86 -10.70 6.42
C ARG A 314 -60.38 -10.67 6.49
N ARG A 315 -61.01 -9.51 6.23
CA ARG A 315 -62.48 -9.38 6.16
C ARG A 315 -63.09 -10.24 5.06
N SER A 316 -62.47 -10.28 3.88
CA SER A 316 -62.92 -11.12 2.77
C SER A 316 -62.84 -12.62 3.09
N ASN A 317 -61.73 -13.08 3.69
CA ASN A 317 -61.57 -14.46 4.12
C ASN A 317 -62.57 -14.87 5.22
N ALA A 318 -62.87 -13.97 6.17
CA ALA A 318 -63.90 -14.21 7.18
C ALA A 318 -65.29 -14.36 6.55
N LEU A 319 -65.63 -13.55 5.54
CA LEU A 319 -66.88 -13.64 4.79
C LEU A 319 -66.97 -14.93 3.96
N LEU A 320 -65.86 -15.38 3.35
CA LEU A 320 -65.80 -16.66 2.62
C LEU A 320 -66.02 -17.85 3.57
N THR A 321 -65.43 -17.80 4.76
CA THR A 321 -65.59 -18.85 5.78
C THR A 321 -67.04 -18.91 6.28
N ALA A 322 -67.65 -17.76 6.57
CA ALA A 322 -69.07 -17.68 6.95
C ALA A 322 -70.02 -18.13 5.82
N GLY A 323 -69.65 -17.89 4.56
CA GLY A 323 -70.36 -18.42 3.38
C GLY A 323 -70.33 -19.94 3.32
N ALA A 324 -69.16 -20.54 3.51
CA ALA A 324 -68.99 -21.99 3.53
C ALA A 324 -69.78 -22.67 4.67
N GLU A 325 -69.82 -22.05 5.86
CA GLU A 325 -70.64 -22.53 6.99
C GLU A 325 -72.15 -22.45 6.70
N ARG A 326 -72.60 -21.38 6.04
CA ARG A 326 -74.00 -21.21 5.63
C ARG A 326 -74.40 -22.25 4.58
N ASP A 327 -73.53 -22.52 3.62
CA ASP A 327 -73.80 -23.49 2.56
C ASP A 327 -73.87 -24.92 3.14
N ALA A 328 -72.99 -25.26 4.09
CA ALA A 328 -73.04 -26.53 4.84
C ALA A 328 -74.29 -26.66 5.75
N LEU A 329 -74.87 -25.55 6.22
CA LEU A 329 -76.14 -25.55 6.96
C LEU A 329 -77.34 -25.73 6.02
N LEU A 330 -77.33 -25.07 4.87
CA LEU A 330 -78.37 -25.21 3.84
C LEU A 330 -78.43 -26.63 3.28
N GLU A 331 -77.28 -27.29 3.13
CA GLU A 331 -77.20 -28.68 2.68
C GLU A 331 -77.83 -29.64 3.70
N ARG A 332 -77.52 -29.46 5.00
CA ARG A 332 -78.17 -30.20 6.11
C ARG A 332 -79.67 -29.97 6.19
N GLN A 333 -80.13 -28.72 6.06
CA GLN A 333 -81.56 -28.41 6.01
C GLN A 333 -82.23 -29.00 4.76
N GLY A 334 -81.52 -29.05 3.63
CA GLY A 334 -81.99 -29.69 2.41
C GLY A 334 -82.17 -31.21 2.56
N GLU A 335 -81.27 -31.88 3.29
CA GLU A 335 -81.42 -33.29 3.65
C GLU A 335 -82.61 -33.53 4.58
N GLU A 336 -82.79 -32.66 5.57
CA GLU A 336 -83.91 -32.74 6.52
C GLU A 336 -85.26 -32.50 5.83
N ILE A 337 -85.33 -31.55 4.89
CA ILE A 337 -86.51 -31.33 4.04
C ILE A 337 -86.80 -32.58 3.20
N ARG A 338 -85.78 -33.18 2.56
CA ARG A 338 -85.97 -34.43 1.78
C ARG A 338 -86.48 -35.58 2.66
N HIS A 339 -85.96 -35.71 3.88
CA HIS A 339 -86.45 -36.70 4.84
C HIS A 339 -87.90 -36.43 5.26
N LEU A 340 -88.26 -35.17 5.52
CA LEU A 340 -89.63 -34.78 5.88
C LEU A 340 -90.60 -34.97 4.71
N GLU A 341 -90.17 -34.69 3.47
CA GLU A 341 -90.96 -34.94 2.26
C GLU A 341 -91.21 -36.44 2.03
N ALA A 342 -90.21 -37.29 2.27
CA ALA A 342 -90.37 -38.74 2.25
C ALA A 342 -91.35 -39.24 3.33
N ALA A 343 -91.27 -38.70 4.55
CA ALA A 343 -92.22 -38.98 5.63
C ALA A 343 -93.65 -38.50 5.28
N LEU A 344 -93.79 -37.31 4.67
CA LEU A 344 -95.06 -36.78 4.20
C LEU A 344 -95.65 -37.59 3.04
N ALA A 345 -94.82 -38.13 2.15
CA ALA A 345 -95.25 -39.04 1.08
C ALA A 345 -95.75 -40.38 1.64
N ALA A 346 -95.09 -40.91 2.67
CA ALA A 346 -95.55 -42.09 3.40
C ALA A 346 -96.88 -41.83 4.14
N ILE A 347 -97.05 -40.67 4.76
CA ILE A 347 -98.33 -40.27 5.38
C ILE A 347 -99.41 -40.07 4.31
N ARG A 348 -99.10 -39.47 3.15
CA ARG A 348 -100.05 -39.24 2.05
C ARG A 348 -100.55 -40.52 1.39
N THR A 349 -99.78 -41.59 1.47
CA THR A 349 -100.15 -42.94 0.97
C THR A 349 -100.78 -43.82 2.05
N SER A 350 -100.78 -43.39 3.32
CA SER A 350 -101.43 -44.10 4.43
C SER A 350 -102.96 -44.04 4.40
N SER A 351 -103.60 -45.10 4.90
CA SER A 351 -105.06 -45.28 4.89
C SER A 351 -105.83 -44.21 5.67
N SER A 352 -105.20 -43.55 6.65
CA SER A 352 -105.81 -42.48 7.46
C SER A 352 -105.84 -41.13 6.74
N TRP A 353 -104.92 -40.84 5.82
CA TRP A 353 -104.86 -39.57 5.07
C TRP A 353 -105.94 -39.48 3.98
N ARG A 354 -106.38 -40.62 3.44
CA ARG A 354 -107.47 -40.69 2.43
C ARG A 354 -108.86 -40.38 3.01
N VAL A 355 -109.07 -40.61 4.30
CA VAL A 355 -110.38 -40.42 4.98
C VAL A 355 -110.67 -38.94 5.31
N THR A 356 -109.64 -38.09 5.40
CA THR A 356 -109.76 -36.66 5.76
C THR A 356 -109.79 -35.71 4.55
N GLY A 357 -110.00 -36.24 3.34
CA GLY A 357 -110.04 -35.50 2.07
C GLY A 357 -111.03 -34.32 1.98
N PRO A 358 -112.25 -34.37 2.56
CA PRO A 358 -113.24 -33.29 2.39
C PRO A 358 -112.93 -31.99 3.16
N LEU A 359 -112.10 -32.03 4.20
CA LEU A 359 -111.80 -30.87 5.07
C LEU A 359 -110.64 -30.00 4.59
N ARG A 360 -109.98 -30.35 3.48
CA ARG A 360 -108.79 -29.63 2.96
C ARG A 360 -109.04 -28.78 1.71
N ARG A 361 -110.31 -28.52 1.36
CA ARG A 361 -110.70 -27.59 0.29
C ARG A 361 -110.75 -26.11 0.70
N ILE A 362 -110.58 -25.79 1.98
CA ILE A 362 -110.77 -24.41 2.50
C ILE A 362 -109.45 -23.61 2.59
N THR A 363 -108.27 -24.23 2.55
CA THR A 363 -106.98 -23.52 2.67
C THR A 363 -106.28 -23.24 1.33
N ARG A 364 -106.98 -23.38 0.19
CA ARG A 364 -106.44 -23.12 -1.16
C ARG A 364 -106.74 -21.72 -1.71
N LEU A 365 -107.17 -20.78 -0.87
CA LEU A 365 -107.54 -19.40 -1.27
C LEU A 365 -106.53 -18.31 -0.88
N LEU A 366 -105.35 -18.67 -0.34
CA LEU A 366 -104.29 -17.70 -0.03
C LEU A 366 -102.94 -18.20 -0.57
N ARG A 367 -102.74 -18.10 -1.88
CA ARG A 367 -101.45 -18.27 -2.54
C ARG A 367 -101.22 -17.05 -3.45
N ARG A 368 -100.32 -16.15 -3.05
CA ARG A 368 -99.82 -15.04 -3.87
C ARG A 368 -98.43 -15.43 -4.37
N GLU A 369 -98.22 -15.28 -5.67
CA GLU A 369 -97.03 -15.71 -6.40
C GLU A 369 -95.76 -14.94 -6.00
N ARG A 370 -94.61 -15.63 -6.04
CA ARG A 370 -93.26 -15.03 -6.02
C ARG A 370 -92.81 -14.78 -7.47
N PRO A 371 -92.17 -13.65 -7.80
CA PRO A 371 -91.37 -13.53 -9.00
C PRO A 371 -89.95 -14.11 -8.80
N ALA A 372 -89.34 -14.54 -9.91
CA ALA A 372 -88.03 -15.18 -10.02
C ALA A 372 -86.85 -14.21 -9.81
N PRO A 373 -85.66 -14.70 -9.42
CA PRO A 373 -84.47 -13.87 -9.23
C PRO A 373 -83.80 -13.49 -10.55
N VAL A 374 -83.34 -12.24 -10.63
CA VAL A 374 -82.50 -11.68 -11.70
C VAL A 374 -81.04 -12.03 -11.40
N SER A 375 -80.31 -12.56 -12.40
CA SER A 375 -78.87 -12.84 -12.32
C SER A 375 -78.05 -11.57 -12.57
N PRO A 376 -76.97 -11.28 -11.79
CA PRO A 376 -75.99 -10.28 -12.14
C PRO A 376 -74.91 -10.83 -13.10
N PRO A 377 -74.22 -9.96 -13.86
CA PRO A 377 -73.37 -10.33 -14.98
C PRO A 377 -71.97 -10.82 -14.55
N ALA A 378 -71.36 -11.63 -15.42
CA ALA A 378 -69.99 -12.11 -15.29
C ALA A 378 -68.96 -10.96 -15.37
N PRO A 379 -67.89 -10.95 -14.56
CA PRO A 379 -66.81 -9.98 -14.68
C PRO A 379 -65.89 -10.30 -15.86
N ALA A 380 -65.48 -9.24 -16.56
CA ALA A 380 -64.55 -9.27 -17.68
C ALA A 380 -63.11 -9.63 -17.24
N ALA A 381 -62.39 -10.31 -18.13
CA ALA A 381 -61.00 -10.72 -17.96
C ALA A 381 -60.03 -9.51 -17.82
N PRO A 382 -58.96 -9.61 -17.00
CA PRO A 382 -57.95 -8.57 -16.91
C PRO A 382 -57.06 -8.55 -18.15
N ALA A 383 -56.82 -7.34 -18.66
CA ALA A 383 -55.86 -7.04 -19.71
C ALA A 383 -54.42 -7.24 -19.21
N ALA A 384 -53.59 -7.79 -20.09
CA ALA A 384 -52.16 -8.00 -19.89
C ALA A 384 -51.43 -6.66 -19.63
N LEU A 385 -50.63 -6.61 -18.57
CA LEU A 385 -49.66 -5.55 -18.33
C LEU A 385 -48.26 -6.06 -18.73
N ALA A 386 -47.58 -5.20 -19.47
CA ALA A 386 -46.33 -5.43 -20.17
C ALA A 386 -45.17 -5.78 -19.23
N THR A 387 -44.32 -6.68 -19.72
CA THR A 387 -42.99 -6.98 -19.20
C THR A 387 -42.05 -5.77 -19.35
N GLU A 388 -41.67 -5.14 -18.25
CA GLU A 388 -40.51 -4.25 -18.22
C GLU A 388 -39.22 -5.09 -18.13
N GLN A 389 -38.26 -4.77 -18.99
CA GLN A 389 -36.93 -5.38 -19.03
C GLN A 389 -36.09 -4.96 -17.80
N PRO A 390 -35.22 -5.83 -17.27
CA PRO A 390 -34.31 -5.44 -16.20
C PRO A 390 -33.26 -4.44 -16.69
N LEU A 391 -33.23 -3.26 -16.06
CA LEU A 391 -32.15 -2.28 -16.18
C LEU A 391 -30.83 -2.90 -15.72
N VAL A 392 -29.91 -3.07 -16.65
CA VAL A 392 -28.51 -3.44 -16.38
C VAL A 392 -27.85 -2.26 -15.68
N TYR A 393 -27.60 -2.40 -14.38
CA TYR A 393 -26.82 -1.45 -13.59
C TYR A 393 -25.33 -1.80 -13.70
N GLU A 394 -24.57 -0.99 -14.43
CA GLU A 394 -23.11 -1.00 -14.37
C GLU A 394 -22.64 -0.22 -13.12
N PRO A 395 -21.86 -0.83 -12.22
CA PRO A 395 -21.35 -0.14 -11.05
C PRO A 395 -20.27 0.89 -11.43
N PRO A 396 -20.26 2.10 -10.86
CA PRO A 396 -19.17 3.04 -11.06
C PRO A 396 -17.88 2.48 -10.44
N ARG A 397 -16.82 2.42 -11.24
CA ARG A 397 -15.47 2.12 -10.75
C ARG A 397 -14.99 3.30 -9.87
N PRO A 398 -14.38 3.06 -8.71
CA PRO A 398 -13.68 4.11 -7.99
C PRO A 398 -12.40 4.45 -8.77
N THR A 399 -12.47 5.50 -9.57
CA THR A 399 -11.31 6.13 -10.18
C THR A 399 -10.62 6.98 -9.13
N LEU A 400 -9.30 6.83 -9.02
CA LEU A 400 -8.44 7.81 -8.37
C LEU A 400 -8.71 9.18 -9.01
N VAL A 401 -8.78 10.20 -8.15
CA VAL A 401 -9.00 11.62 -8.46
C VAL A 401 -8.37 12.03 -9.80
N GLU A 402 -9.20 12.55 -10.73
CA GLU A 402 -8.72 13.15 -11.98
C GLU A 402 -7.92 14.44 -11.70
N PRO A 403 -6.67 14.57 -12.18
CA PRO A 403 -6.04 15.86 -12.36
C PRO A 403 -6.50 16.48 -13.69
N GLY A 404 -7.17 17.63 -13.59
CA GLY A 404 -7.34 18.67 -14.60
C GLY A 404 -7.16 18.33 -16.08
N THR A 405 -8.29 18.31 -16.79
CA THR A 405 -8.49 18.74 -18.20
C THR A 405 -7.24 19.01 -19.06
N ALA A 406 -6.59 17.94 -19.50
CA ALA A 406 -5.95 17.86 -20.81
C ALA A 406 -6.15 16.43 -21.32
N LYS A 407 -6.60 16.23 -22.55
CA LYS A 407 -6.66 14.89 -23.17
C LYS A 407 -5.23 14.33 -23.27
N ARG A 408 -4.76 13.64 -22.23
CA ARG A 408 -3.55 12.81 -22.27
C ARG A 408 -3.93 11.49 -22.93
N TRP A 409 -3.18 11.12 -23.96
CA TRP A 409 -3.29 9.80 -24.55
C TRP A 409 -2.67 8.80 -23.56
N PRO A 410 -3.35 7.67 -23.25
CA PRO A 410 -2.85 6.70 -22.28
C PRO A 410 -1.51 6.12 -22.74
N ILE A 411 -0.64 5.82 -21.77
CA ILE A 411 0.65 5.17 -22.04
C ILE A 411 0.39 3.80 -22.66
N VAL A 412 1.02 3.51 -23.80
CA VAL A 412 0.90 2.19 -24.44
C VAL A 412 1.86 1.22 -23.76
N MET A 413 1.30 0.31 -22.97
CA MET A 413 2.07 -0.76 -22.32
C MET A 413 2.23 -1.97 -23.27
N PRO A 414 3.33 -2.73 -23.18
CA PRO A 414 3.47 -3.97 -23.94
C PRO A 414 2.39 -4.99 -23.55
N ASP A 415 1.99 -5.83 -24.50
CA ASP A 415 1.04 -6.91 -24.24
C ASP A 415 1.72 -8.03 -23.43
N LEU A 416 1.64 -7.92 -22.11
CA LEU A 416 2.18 -8.89 -21.16
C LEU A 416 1.29 -10.13 -21.00
N PHE A 417 0.24 -10.30 -21.80
CA PHE A 417 -0.67 -11.44 -21.68
C PHE A 417 0.05 -12.79 -21.81
N ALA A 418 1.09 -12.86 -22.64
CA ALA A 418 1.88 -14.09 -22.84
C ALA A 418 2.64 -14.56 -21.58
N LEU A 419 2.75 -13.72 -20.54
CA LEU A 419 3.31 -14.12 -19.24
C LEU A 419 2.30 -14.88 -18.38
N ARG A 420 0.98 -14.76 -18.66
CA ARG A 420 -0.05 -15.46 -17.91
C ARG A 420 -0.05 -16.95 -18.26
N GLY A 421 0.03 -17.80 -17.24
CA GLY A 421 -0.03 -19.26 -17.41
C GLY A 421 1.28 -19.90 -17.86
N ARG A 422 2.37 -19.13 -17.93
CA ARG A 422 3.70 -19.66 -18.21
C ARG A 422 4.22 -20.43 -16.99
N THR A 423 4.77 -21.62 -17.23
CA THR A 423 5.50 -22.38 -16.20
C THR A 423 6.91 -21.81 -16.05
N THR A 424 7.31 -21.50 -14.83
CA THR A 424 8.69 -21.09 -14.51
C THR A 424 9.66 -22.24 -14.72
N LYS A 425 10.86 -21.95 -15.22
CA LYS A 425 11.90 -22.97 -15.42
C LYS A 425 12.87 -23.03 -14.23
N ALA A 426 12.92 -21.96 -13.45
CA ALA A 426 13.88 -21.77 -12.38
C ALA A 426 13.23 -21.16 -11.13
N ARG A 427 13.90 -21.32 -9.98
CA ARG A 427 13.51 -20.66 -8.71
C ARG A 427 13.99 -19.20 -8.63
N ILE A 428 14.91 -18.79 -9.50
CA ILE A 428 15.49 -17.45 -9.54
C ILE A 428 15.00 -16.72 -10.80
N ALA A 429 14.56 -15.48 -10.63
CA ALA A 429 14.35 -14.54 -11.73
C ALA A 429 15.46 -13.48 -11.73
N VAL A 430 16.01 -13.18 -12.90
CA VAL A 430 16.89 -12.02 -13.10
C VAL A 430 16.12 -11.01 -13.93
N VAL A 431 16.05 -9.76 -13.48
CA VAL A 431 15.41 -8.67 -14.21
C VAL A 431 16.45 -7.61 -14.53
N ALA A 432 16.67 -7.35 -15.81
CA ALA A 432 17.59 -6.32 -16.28
C ALA A 432 16.84 -5.24 -17.05
N HIS A 433 16.73 -4.04 -16.48
CA HIS A 433 16.19 -2.87 -17.19
C HIS A 433 17.31 -2.13 -17.92
N ILE A 434 17.25 -2.12 -19.25
CA ILE A 434 18.23 -1.47 -20.11
C ILE A 434 17.64 -0.14 -20.58
N PHE A 435 18.21 0.95 -20.07
CA PHE A 435 17.97 2.31 -20.56
C PHE A 435 19.14 2.78 -21.44
N TYR A 436 20.38 2.45 -21.03
CA TYR A 436 21.64 2.74 -21.73
C TYR A 436 22.15 1.48 -22.45
N PRO A 437 21.97 1.34 -23.78
CA PRO A 437 22.35 0.14 -24.53
C PRO A 437 23.82 -0.26 -24.37
N GLU A 438 24.72 0.71 -24.29
CA GLU A 438 26.16 0.51 -24.16
C GLU A 438 26.59 -0.17 -22.84
N LEU A 439 25.71 -0.19 -21.84
CA LEU A 439 25.93 -0.85 -20.56
C LEU A 439 25.27 -2.23 -20.47
N CYS A 440 24.60 -2.70 -21.53
CA CYS A 440 23.89 -3.97 -21.54
C CYS A 440 24.83 -5.16 -21.27
N ASP A 441 25.98 -5.18 -21.93
CA ASP A 441 26.97 -6.26 -21.79
C ASP A 441 27.49 -6.39 -20.35
N GLU A 442 27.63 -5.29 -19.62
CA GLU A 442 28.04 -5.30 -18.22
C GLU A 442 27.05 -6.11 -17.37
N LEU A 443 25.74 -5.85 -17.53
CA LEU A 443 24.69 -6.51 -16.76
C LEU A 443 24.53 -7.98 -17.15
N LEU A 444 24.57 -8.31 -18.44
CA LEU A 444 24.50 -9.70 -18.90
C LEU A 444 25.71 -10.51 -18.41
N THR A 445 26.90 -9.92 -18.39
CA THR A 445 28.10 -10.55 -17.83
C THR A 445 27.95 -10.79 -16.32
N ALA A 446 27.41 -9.83 -15.58
CA ALA A 446 27.18 -9.98 -14.15
C ALA A 446 26.15 -11.10 -13.86
N ALA A 447 25.06 -11.16 -14.61
CA ALA A 447 24.03 -12.20 -14.45
C ALA A 447 24.59 -13.62 -14.65
N GLN A 448 25.57 -13.80 -15.55
CA GLN A 448 26.25 -15.08 -15.79
C GLN A 448 27.10 -15.58 -14.60
N ARG A 449 27.27 -14.77 -13.54
CA ARG A 449 27.92 -15.18 -12.28
C ARG A 449 27.01 -16.03 -11.39
N ILE A 450 25.70 -16.04 -11.65
CA ILE A 450 24.75 -16.93 -10.96
C ILE A 450 24.97 -18.35 -11.47
N ASP A 451 25.40 -19.25 -10.59
CA ASP A 451 25.70 -20.67 -10.91
C ASP A 451 24.49 -21.61 -10.72
N GLU A 452 23.28 -21.04 -10.77
CA GLU A 452 22.01 -21.75 -10.71
C GLU A 452 21.15 -21.37 -11.92
N PRO A 453 20.26 -22.26 -12.42
CA PRO A 453 19.31 -21.89 -13.46
C PRO A 453 18.47 -20.67 -13.02
N PHE A 454 18.28 -19.72 -13.93
CA PHE A 454 17.43 -18.54 -13.72
C PHE A 454 16.63 -18.19 -14.98
N ASP A 455 15.45 -17.62 -14.79
CA ASP A 455 14.67 -17.00 -15.86
C ASP A 455 15.11 -15.54 -16.03
N LEU A 456 15.54 -15.14 -17.24
CA LEU A 456 15.97 -13.78 -17.54
C LEU A 456 14.84 -12.95 -18.18
N PHE A 457 14.49 -11.84 -17.55
CA PHE A 457 13.59 -10.83 -18.06
C PHE A 457 14.37 -9.55 -18.36
N VAL A 458 14.35 -9.12 -19.61
CA VAL A 458 14.96 -7.87 -20.04
C VAL A 458 13.85 -6.89 -20.39
N THR A 459 13.93 -5.69 -19.83
CA THR A 459 13.06 -4.58 -20.24
C THR A 459 13.89 -3.52 -20.97
N LEU A 460 13.44 -3.14 -22.16
CA LEU A 460 14.03 -2.12 -23.01
C LEU A 460 13.15 -0.87 -23.03
N VAL A 461 13.72 0.25 -23.43
CA VAL A 461 12.97 1.50 -23.63
C VAL A 461 12.64 1.67 -25.10
N GLU A 462 11.45 2.19 -25.39
CA GLU A 462 11.06 2.58 -26.76
C GLU A 462 12.13 3.42 -27.44
N GLY A 463 12.41 3.11 -28.71
CA GLY A 463 13.48 3.74 -29.49
C GLY A 463 14.81 2.98 -29.46
N HIS A 464 14.96 1.92 -28.66
CA HIS A 464 16.09 1.00 -28.79
C HIS A 464 16.03 0.20 -30.09
N SER A 465 17.21 -0.11 -30.65
CA SER A 465 17.32 -0.78 -31.95
C SER A 465 17.01 -2.28 -31.88
N ASP A 466 16.48 -2.84 -32.98
CA ASP A 466 16.32 -4.30 -33.14
C ASP A 466 17.66 -5.06 -33.04
N MET A 467 18.77 -4.38 -33.35
CA MET A 467 20.12 -4.95 -33.23
C MET A 467 20.46 -5.27 -31.77
N LEU A 468 20.16 -4.36 -30.82
CA LEU A 468 20.35 -4.61 -29.39
C LEU A 468 19.55 -5.85 -28.94
N ARG A 469 18.32 -6.01 -29.45
CA ARG A 469 17.50 -7.18 -29.16
C ARG A 469 18.14 -8.46 -29.68
N ALA A 470 18.67 -8.44 -30.90
CA ALA A 470 19.37 -9.57 -31.50
C ALA A 470 20.63 -9.94 -30.70
N ASP A 471 21.43 -8.95 -30.30
CA ASP A 471 22.66 -9.14 -29.52
C ASP A 471 22.38 -9.80 -28.16
N ILE A 472 21.30 -9.36 -27.48
CA ILE A 472 20.86 -9.97 -26.21
C ILE A 472 20.46 -11.43 -26.43
N LEU A 473 19.74 -11.75 -27.50
CA LEU A 473 19.28 -13.12 -27.78
C LEU A 473 20.40 -14.04 -28.27
N ASP A 474 21.41 -13.53 -28.96
CA ASP A 474 22.60 -14.30 -29.34
C ASP A 474 23.35 -14.77 -28.08
N ARG A 475 23.47 -13.87 -27.10
CA ARG A 475 24.18 -14.14 -25.84
C ARG A 475 23.35 -14.92 -24.82
N MET A 476 22.06 -14.63 -24.74
CA MET A 476 21.11 -15.23 -23.79
C MET A 476 19.84 -15.68 -24.55
N PRO A 477 19.87 -16.85 -25.23
CA PRO A 477 18.78 -17.28 -26.12
C PRO A 477 17.42 -17.46 -25.46
N GLU A 478 17.39 -17.68 -24.15
CA GLU A 478 16.14 -17.84 -23.39
C GLU A 478 15.62 -16.51 -22.79
N ALA A 479 16.29 -15.38 -23.04
CA ALA A 479 15.91 -14.09 -22.50
C ALA A 479 14.53 -13.64 -23.00
N GLN A 480 13.70 -13.15 -22.07
CA GLN A 480 12.39 -12.59 -22.38
C GLN A 480 12.50 -11.07 -22.46
N ILE A 481 12.37 -10.53 -23.66
CA ILE A 481 12.61 -9.11 -23.94
C ILE A 481 11.28 -8.38 -24.14
N TRP A 482 11.08 -7.30 -23.38
CA TRP A 482 9.86 -6.49 -23.39
C TRP A 482 10.22 -5.02 -23.57
N VAL A 483 9.55 -4.33 -24.49
CA VAL A 483 9.78 -2.90 -24.75
C VAL A 483 8.74 -2.08 -24.01
N PHE A 484 9.18 -1.10 -23.24
CA PHE A 484 8.33 -0.20 -22.45
C PHE A 484 8.57 1.25 -22.85
N PRO A 485 7.56 2.11 -22.70
CA PRO A 485 7.74 3.56 -22.82
C PRO A 485 8.70 4.06 -21.73
N ASN A 486 9.39 5.17 -22.00
CA ASN A 486 10.29 5.80 -21.02
C ASN A 486 9.50 6.47 -19.90
N ARG A 487 9.03 5.67 -18.93
CA ARG A 487 8.18 6.11 -17.83
C ARG A 487 8.47 5.33 -16.56
N GLY A 488 8.55 6.03 -15.42
CA GLY A 488 8.74 5.40 -14.12
C GLY A 488 10.09 4.69 -13.98
N ARG A 489 11.07 5.08 -14.81
CA ARG A 489 12.41 4.50 -14.89
C ARG A 489 12.37 2.96 -14.93
N ASP A 490 13.15 2.30 -14.09
CA ASP A 490 13.23 0.84 -13.95
C ASP A 490 12.10 0.23 -13.09
N ILE A 491 11.31 1.07 -12.41
CA ILE A 491 10.30 0.65 -11.43
C ILE A 491 9.00 0.23 -12.13
N LEU A 492 8.45 1.07 -13.02
CA LEU A 492 7.20 0.76 -13.72
C LEU A 492 7.32 -0.54 -14.55
N PRO A 493 8.36 -0.74 -15.39
CA PRO A 493 8.53 -2.00 -16.12
C PRO A 493 8.61 -3.22 -15.19
N PHE A 494 9.30 -3.09 -14.04
CA PHE A 494 9.42 -4.16 -13.06
C PHE A 494 8.07 -4.51 -12.42
N LEU A 495 7.29 -3.51 -12.00
CA LEU A 495 5.96 -3.71 -11.42
C LEU A 495 4.96 -4.26 -12.45
N ALA A 496 5.07 -3.85 -13.71
CA ALA A 496 4.24 -4.37 -14.80
C ALA A 496 4.48 -5.87 -15.02
N LEU A 497 5.75 -6.31 -15.05
CA LEU A 497 6.11 -7.73 -15.10
C LEU A 497 5.57 -8.49 -13.88
N ALA A 498 5.75 -7.94 -12.67
CA ALA A 498 5.25 -8.56 -11.45
C ALA A 498 3.72 -8.71 -11.48
N THR A 499 2.99 -7.68 -11.91
CA THR A 499 1.52 -7.65 -12.04
C THR A 499 1.02 -8.63 -13.11
N ALA A 500 1.78 -8.82 -14.18
CA ALA A 500 1.49 -9.83 -15.19
C ALA A 500 1.73 -11.27 -14.70
N GLY A 501 2.37 -11.43 -13.54
CA GLY A 501 2.65 -12.72 -12.92
C GLY A 501 4.00 -13.32 -13.31
N ALA A 502 4.93 -12.52 -13.85
CA ALA A 502 6.26 -12.99 -14.28
C ALA A 502 7.04 -13.70 -13.17
N PHE A 503 6.85 -13.28 -11.92
CA PHE A 503 7.62 -13.74 -10.76
C PHE A 503 6.85 -14.70 -9.84
N ARG A 504 5.67 -15.19 -10.27
CA ARG A 504 4.69 -15.87 -9.40
C ARG A 504 5.26 -17.09 -8.69
N ASP A 505 6.08 -17.88 -9.37
CA ASP A 505 6.58 -19.15 -8.86
C ASP A 505 8.10 -19.11 -8.56
N HIS A 506 8.71 -17.91 -8.59
CA HIS A 506 10.09 -17.69 -8.20
C HIS A 506 10.21 -17.50 -6.68
N GLU A 507 11.36 -17.87 -6.14
CA GLU A 507 11.72 -17.67 -4.74
C GLU A 507 12.48 -16.34 -4.56
N LEU A 508 13.42 -16.07 -5.47
CA LEU A 508 14.32 -14.94 -5.43
C LEU A 508 14.31 -14.17 -6.75
N ILE A 509 14.51 -12.86 -6.63
CA ILE A 509 14.61 -11.94 -7.76
C ILE A 509 15.92 -11.16 -7.62
N CYS A 510 16.78 -11.22 -8.62
CA CYS A 510 17.92 -10.32 -8.79
C CYS A 510 17.51 -9.21 -9.75
N LYS A 511 17.39 -7.98 -9.25
CA LYS A 511 16.97 -6.82 -10.04
C LYS A 511 18.19 -5.94 -10.34
N LEU A 512 18.39 -5.66 -11.63
CA LEU A 512 19.48 -4.87 -12.19
C LEU A 512 18.92 -3.80 -13.12
N HIS A 513 19.63 -2.68 -13.26
CA HIS A 513 19.33 -1.71 -14.32
C HIS A 513 20.58 -0.91 -14.71
N THR A 514 20.60 -0.36 -15.92
CA THR A 514 21.72 0.49 -16.39
C THR A 514 21.68 1.87 -15.74
N LYS A 515 22.84 2.46 -15.38
CA LYS A 515 22.93 3.77 -14.69
C LYS A 515 24.22 4.54 -15.02
N ARG A 516 24.14 5.79 -15.50
CA ARG A 516 25.33 6.63 -15.80
C ARG A 516 25.65 7.71 -14.76
N SER A 517 24.74 7.98 -13.81
CA SER A 517 24.89 8.98 -12.72
C SER A 517 25.69 10.25 -13.12
N PRO A 518 25.31 10.94 -14.21
CA PRO A 518 26.14 11.99 -14.84
C PRO A 518 26.37 13.23 -13.96
N HIS A 519 25.57 13.38 -12.90
CA HIS A 519 25.67 14.45 -11.92
C HIS A 519 26.82 14.26 -10.91
N ARG A 520 27.60 13.17 -11.03
CA ARG A 520 28.70 12.85 -10.12
C ARG A 520 29.99 12.59 -10.91
N PRO A 521 31.16 13.09 -10.46
CA PRO A 521 32.44 12.81 -11.10
C PRO A 521 32.85 11.32 -11.08
N ASP A 522 32.30 10.53 -10.15
CA ASP A 522 32.61 9.11 -9.91
C ASP A 522 31.49 8.14 -10.37
N GLY A 523 30.56 8.60 -11.23
CA GLY A 523 29.34 7.88 -11.59
C GLY A 523 29.55 6.45 -12.13
N ASP A 524 30.64 6.21 -12.87
CA ASP A 524 31.00 4.87 -13.37
C ASP A 524 31.48 3.93 -12.27
N VAL A 525 32.33 4.42 -11.36
CA VAL A 525 32.80 3.66 -10.18
C VAL A 525 31.62 3.32 -9.28
N TRP A 526 30.70 4.28 -9.09
CA TRP A 526 29.47 4.06 -8.35
C TRP A 526 28.58 2.98 -8.97
N ARG A 527 28.31 3.04 -10.28
CA ARG A 527 27.53 1.99 -10.98
C ARG A 527 28.17 0.62 -10.78
N GLN A 528 29.48 0.52 -11.05
CA GLN A 528 30.20 -0.74 -10.96
C GLN A 528 30.08 -1.32 -9.55
N HIS A 529 30.28 -0.50 -8.52
CA HIS A 529 30.09 -0.89 -7.12
C HIS A 529 28.70 -1.50 -6.85
N LEU A 530 27.62 -0.89 -7.35
CA LEU A 530 26.26 -1.41 -7.16
C LEU A 530 26.11 -2.82 -7.74
N VAL A 531 26.53 -3.00 -9.00
CA VAL A 531 26.40 -4.29 -9.73
C VAL A 531 27.33 -5.34 -9.14
N THR A 532 28.60 -5.00 -8.88
CA THR A 532 29.59 -5.94 -8.32
C THR A 532 29.35 -6.25 -6.86
N SER A 533 28.53 -5.50 -6.13
CA SER A 533 28.14 -5.89 -4.78
C SER A 533 27.01 -6.93 -4.82
N VAL A 534 25.96 -6.70 -5.61
CA VAL A 534 24.85 -7.68 -5.68
C VAL A 534 25.23 -8.94 -6.46
N LEU A 535 26.19 -8.85 -7.38
CA LEU A 535 26.74 -9.98 -8.13
C LEU A 535 28.28 -9.89 -8.16
N PRO A 536 28.99 -10.23 -7.06
CA PRO A 536 30.45 -10.08 -6.99
C PRO A 536 31.19 -11.00 -7.96
N ASP A 537 31.31 -12.27 -7.60
CA ASP A 537 31.81 -13.35 -8.42
C ASP A 537 30.89 -14.57 -8.25
N ARG A 538 31.27 -15.71 -8.85
CA ARG A 538 30.44 -16.93 -8.76
C ARG A 538 30.27 -17.42 -7.33
N GLU A 539 31.32 -17.33 -6.52
CA GLU A 539 31.29 -17.79 -5.14
C GLU A 539 30.45 -16.86 -4.26
N GLY A 540 30.64 -15.55 -4.38
CA GLY A 540 29.87 -14.53 -3.68
C GLY A 540 28.39 -14.56 -4.05
N ALA A 541 28.04 -14.70 -5.34
CA ALA A 541 26.65 -14.85 -5.76
C ALA A 541 26.03 -16.13 -5.16
N GLY A 542 26.76 -17.25 -5.20
CA GLY A 542 26.33 -18.49 -4.54
C GLY A 542 26.16 -18.35 -3.03
N ALA A 543 27.04 -17.62 -2.35
CA ALA A 543 26.95 -17.34 -0.92
C ALA A 543 25.74 -16.48 -0.56
N LEU A 544 25.42 -15.44 -1.35
CA LEU A 544 24.21 -14.63 -1.16
C LEU A 544 22.94 -15.46 -1.32
N ILE A 545 22.86 -16.27 -2.39
CA ILE A 545 21.73 -17.17 -2.62
C ILE A 545 21.62 -18.21 -1.49
N GLY A 546 22.75 -18.74 -1.03
CA GLY A 546 22.84 -19.64 0.12
C GLY A 546 22.36 -18.99 1.42
N ALA A 547 22.67 -17.71 1.63
CA ALA A 547 22.20 -16.95 2.79
C ALA A 547 20.68 -16.78 2.79
N PHE A 548 20.05 -16.49 1.64
CA PHE A 548 18.59 -16.51 1.53
C PHE A 548 18.00 -17.90 1.80
N ALA A 549 18.65 -18.98 1.37
CA ALA A 549 18.17 -20.32 1.68
C ALA A 549 18.33 -20.69 3.17
N ALA A 550 19.28 -20.06 3.86
CA ALA A 550 19.62 -20.34 5.26
C ALA A 550 18.94 -19.40 6.26
N ASP A 551 18.52 -18.20 5.87
CA ASP A 551 17.85 -17.23 6.74
C ASP A 551 16.49 -16.82 6.15
N PRO A 552 15.38 -17.42 6.61
CA PRO A 552 14.04 -17.03 6.18
C PRO A 552 13.69 -15.57 6.48
N GLU A 553 14.41 -14.86 7.36
CA GLU A 553 14.19 -13.45 7.64
C GLU A 553 15.01 -12.51 6.77
N LEU A 554 16.01 -13.01 6.03
CA LEU A 554 16.69 -12.20 5.02
C LEU A 554 15.71 -11.92 3.87
N GLY A 555 15.28 -10.67 3.71
CA GLY A 555 14.24 -10.31 2.73
C GLY A 555 14.79 -9.58 1.50
N LEU A 556 15.78 -8.72 1.70
CA LEU A 556 16.35 -7.85 0.67
C LEU A 556 17.84 -7.65 0.92
N VAL A 557 18.67 -7.78 -0.12
CA VAL A 557 20.12 -7.52 -0.06
C VAL A 557 20.49 -6.48 -1.11
N VAL A 558 21.20 -5.44 -0.68
CA VAL A 558 21.69 -4.34 -1.52
C VAL A 558 23.22 -4.21 -1.48
N ALA A 559 23.75 -3.38 -2.36
CA ALA A 559 25.15 -2.98 -2.32
C ALA A 559 25.50 -2.21 -1.03
N ASP A 560 26.77 -2.25 -0.64
CA ASP A 560 27.21 -1.50 0.54
C ASP A 560 27.00 0.01 0.33
N GLY A 561 26.56 0.71 1.37
CA GLY A 561 26.17 2.12 1.36
C GLY A 561 24.78 2.42 0.78
N GLN A 562 23.95 1.42 0.44
CA GLN A 562 22.61 1.64 -0.14
C GLN A 562 21.45 1.49 0.85
N VAL A 563 21.73 1.32 2.14
CA VAL A 563 20.71 1.36 3.18
C VAL A 563 20.69 2.75 3.80
N PHE A 564 19.60 3.48 3.56
CA PHE A 564 19.38 4.83 4.08
C PHE A 564 18.45 4.77 5.28
N SER A 565 18.63 5.67 6.23
CA SER A 565 17.83 5.74 7.47
C SER A 565 17.68 7.19 7.88
N GLY A 566 16.52 7.54 8.44
CA GLY A 566 16.20 8.90 8.85
C GLY A 566 15.05 9.52 8.05
N PRO A 567 14.19 10.32 8.68
CA PRO A 567 12.98 10.87 8.06
C PRO A 567 13.28 11.81 6.88
N GLU A 568 14.45 12.44 6.84
CA GLU A 568 14.88 13.35 5.77
C GLU A 568 14.86 12.68 4.38
N PHE A 569 15.10 11.37 4.31
CA PHE A 569 15.06 10.61 3.06
C PHE A 569 13.64 10.23 2.62
N TRP A 570 12.62 10.52 3.42
CA TRP A 570 11.22 10.22 3.13
C TRP A 570 10.41 11.46 2.74
N LEU A 571 10.83 12.66 3.18
CA LEU A 571 10.05 13.91 3.10
C LEU A 571 9.54 14.24 1.69
N SER A 572 10.41 14.15 0.68
CA SER A 572 10.09 14.42 -0.72
C SER A 572 9.03 13.47 -1.30
N ASN A 573 8.85 12.28 -0.72
CA ASN A 573 7.97 11.22 -1.22
C ASN A 573 6.65 11.11 -0.45
N LEU A 574 6.48 11.88 0.63
CA LEU A 574 5.27 11.88 1.45
C LEU A 574 3.96 12.08 0.66
N PRO A 575 3.90 12.94 -0.39
CA PRO A 575 2.67 13.08 -1.17
C PRO A 575 2.16 11.77 -1.80
N HIS A 576 3.08 10.91 -2.26
CA HIS A 576 2.71 9.58 -2.77
C HIS A 576 2.48 8.59 -1.63
N LEU A 577 3.38 8.56 -0.66
CA LEU A 577 3.36 7.57 0.42
C LEU A 577 2.15 7.72 1.34
N GLY A 578 1.65 8.94 1.56
CA GLY A 578 0.44 9.18 2.35
C GLY A 578 -0.81 8.47 1.81
N ASN A 579 -0.85 8.22 0.50
CA ASN A 579 -1.95 7.50 -0.15
C ASN A 579 -1.69 5.99 -0.23
N LEU A 580 -0.43 5.56 -0.34
CA LEU A 580 -0.06 4.17 -0.58
C LEU A 580 0.13 3.36 0.70
N LEU A 581 0.71 3.95 1.75
CA LEU A 581 0.97 3.26 3.02
C LEU A 581 -0.32 2.75 3.69
N PRO A 582 -1.44 3.51 3.73
CA PRO A 582 -2.68 3.00 4.32
C PRO A 582 -3.21 1.73 3.65
N LEU A 583 -3.04 1.61 2.32
CA LEU A 583 -3.42 0.42 1.55
C LEU A 583 -2.55 -0.80 1.88
N LEU A 584 -1.34 -0.55 2.37
CA LEU A 584 -0.43 -1.57 2.90
C LEU A 584 -0.61 -1.81 4.40
N GLY A 585 -1.60 -1.19 5.05
CA GLY A 585 -1.84 -1.34 6.49
C GLY A 585 -0.83 -0.63 7.36
N ARG A 586 -0.23 0.47 6.87
CA ARG A 586 0.72 1.31 7.62
C ARG A 586 0.36 2.79 7.56
N THR A 587 0.86 3.55 8.52
CA THR A 587 0.80 5.01 8.48
C THR A 587 2.14 5.60 8.05
N VAL A 588 2.15 6.90 7.74
CA VAL A 588 3.39 7.62 7.42
C VAL A 588 4.33 7.63 8.62
N GLU A 589 3.78 7.87 9.82
CA GLU A 589 4.52 7.94 11.07
C GLU A 589 5.26 6.63 11.36
N ASP A 590 4.61 5.49 11.12
CA ASP A 590 5.20 4.16 11.32
C ASP A 590 6.26 3.81 10.25
N ALA A 591 6.30 4.53 9.12
CA ALA A 591 7.14 4.20 7.97
C ALA A 591 8.39 5.09 7.85
N VAL A 592 8.32 6.38 8.20
CA VAL A 592 9.41 7.36 7.97
C VAL A 592 10.70 7.06 8.73
N ASP A 593 10.64 6.26 9.79
CA ASP A 593 11.81 5.83 10.55
C ASP A 593 12.39 4.49 10.04
N LEU A 594 11.73 3.83 9.09
CA LEU A 594 12.21 2.56 8.57
C LEU A 594 13.45 2.77 7.68
N PRO A 595 14.49 1.92 7.82
CA PRO A 595 15.57 1.91 6.87
C PRO A 595 15.06 1.42 5.51
N PHE A 596 15.55 2.00 4.42
CA PHE A 596 15.19 1.58 3.07
C PHE A 596 16.39 1.39 2.15
N ALA A 597 16.19 0.54 1.15
CA ALA A 597 17.12 0.27 0.06
C ALA A 597 16.97 1.30 -1.06
N GLY A 598 17.99 2.14 -1.28
CA GLY A 598 18.00 3.11 -2.38
C GLY A 598 18.66 2.56 -3.66
N GLY A 599 18.30 3.14 -4.81
CA GLY A 599 18.97 2.89 -6.08
C GLY A 599 18.58 1.61 -6.83
N SER A 600 17.55 0.89 -6.34
CA SER A 600 16.80 -0.17 -7.04
C SER A 600 17.59 -1.31 -7.72
N ILE A 601 18.84 -1.56 -7.29
CA ILE A 601 19.67 -2.73 -7.67
C ILE A 601 19.84 -3.62 -6.43
N PHE A 602 19.22 -4.81 -6.43
CA PHE A 602 19.13 -5.65 -5.24
C PHE A 602 18.78 -7.11 -5.53
N TRP A 603 18.99 -7.97 -4.53
CA TRP A 603 18.29 -9.25 -4.38
C TRP A 603 17.08 -9.09 -3.48
N LEU A 604 15.97 -9.75 -3.83
CA LEU A 604 14.69 -9.66 -3.13
C LEU A 604 14.00 -11.03 -3.08
N ARG A 605 13.32 -11.35 -1.97
CA ARG A 605 12.34 -12.46 -1.96
C ARG A 605 11.10 -12.11 -2.76
N ALA A 606 10.76 -12.95 -3.74
CA ALA A 606 9.61 -12.72 -4.62
C ALA A 606 8.28 -12.57 -3.85
N SER A 607 8.14 -13.27 -2.70
CA SER A 607 6.95 -13.19 -1.84
C SER A 607 6.61 -11.77 -1.36
N LEU A 608 7.60 -10.88 -1.28
CA LEU A 608 7.40 -9.49 -0.83
C LEU A 608 6.59 -8.65 -1.83
N LEU A 609 6.56 -9.04 -3.12
CA LEU A 609 5.90 -8.28 -4.17
C LEU A 609 4.38 -8.39 -4.17
N HIS A 610 3.80 -9.39 -3.51
CA HIS A 610 2.35 -9.61 -3.56
C HIS A 610 1.55 -8.41 -3.05
N ASP A 611 1.99 -7.79 -1.95
CA ASP A 611 1.36 -6.59 -1.40
C ASP A 611 1.45 -5.41 -2.39
N LEU A 612 2.61 -5.24 -3.03
CA LEU A 612 2.88 -4.13 -3.95
C LEU A 612 2.10 -4.26 -5.27
N VAL A 613 1.99 -5.49 -5.80
CA VAL A 613 1.13 -5.79 -6.95
C VAL A 613 -0.34 -5.56 -6.60
N GLY A 614 -0.74 -5.87 -5.36
CA GLY A 614 -2.09 -5.65 -4.86
C GLY A 614 -2.52 -4.19 -4.78
N LEU A 615 -1.59 -3.23 -4.85
CA LEU A 615 -1.89 -1.80 -4.97
C LEU A 615 -2.55 -1.43 -6.30
N LYS A 616 -2.38 -2.27 -7.34
CA LYS A 616 -2.97 -2.08 -8.68
C LYS A 616 -2.76 -0.67 -9.24
N ILE A 617 -1.51 -0.18 -9.13
CA ILE A 617 -1.14 1.15 -9.61
C ILE A 617 -1.34 1.25 -11.12
N ASP A 618 -2.03 2.31 -11.54
CA ASP A 618 -2.19 2.66 -12.93
C ASP A 618 -0.83 3.13 -13.50
N PRO A 619 -0.34 2.55 -14.61
CA PRO A 619 0.86 3.06 -15.28
C PRO A 619 0.83 4.57 -15.58
N ASP A 620 -0.35 5.14 -15.85
CA ASP A 620 -0.51 6.58 -16.11
C ASP A 620 -0.29 7.45 -14.87
N ALA A 621 -0.25 6.86 -13.67
CA ALA A 621 0.08 7.56 -12.43
C ALA A 621 1.58 7.91 -12.32
N PHE A 622 2.45 7.29 -13.11
CA PHE A 622 3.86 7.63 -13.17
C PHE A 622 4.07 8.92 -13.98
N GLU A 623 4.89 9.82 -13.44
CA GLU A 623 5.16 11.14 -14.01
C GLU A 623 5.94 11.02 -15.34
N PRO A 624 5.65 11.89 -16.32
CA PRO A 624 6.42 11.91 -17.57
C PRO A 624 7.88 12.30 -17.31
N GLU A 625 8.79 11.64 -18.02
CA GLU A 625 10.20 12.01 -18.00
C GLU A 625 10.43 13.37 -18.68
N PRO A 626 11.44 14.16 -18.25
CA PRO A 626 12.38 13.86 -17.17
C PRO A 626 11.79 14.10 -15.78
N ILE A 627 11.88 13.11 -14.89
CA ILE A 627 11.55 13.27 -13.47
C ILE A 627 12.80 13.67 -12.68
N GLY A 628 12.62 14.43 -11.59
CA GLY A 628 13.71 14.90 -10.72
C GLY A 628 14.52 13.79 -10.04
N ASN A 629 15.52 14.17 -9.25
CA ASN A 629 16.38 13.20 -8.55
C ASN A 629 15.66 12.42 -7.42
N ASP A 630 14.54 12.94 -6.92
CA ASP A 630 13.71 12.31 -5.89
C ASP A 630 12.26 12.87 -5.94
N GLY A 631 11.34 12.27 -5.19
CA GLY A 631 9.98 12.80 -4.95
C GLY A 631 8.90 12.37 -5.95
N ALA A 632 9.29 11.73 -7.05
CA ALA A 632 8.36 11.09 -8.00
C ALA A 632 7.89 9.70 -7.53
N LEU A 633 6.80 9.18 -8.12
CA LEU A 633 6.22 7.88 -7.74
C LEU A 633 7.21 6.70 -7.80
N ALA A 634 8.13 6.72 -8.78
CA ALA A 634 9.18 5.70 -8.86
C ALA A 634 10.08 5.66 -7.60
N HIS A 635 10.41 6.82 -7.04
CA HIS A 635 11.19 6.93 -5.82
C HIS A 635 10.39 6.51 -4.59
N ALA A 636 9.08 6.78 -4.56
CA ALA A 636 8.22 6.30 -3.49
C ALA A 636 8.21 4.77 -3.44
N PHE A 637 8.21 4.10 -4.60
CA PHE A 637 8.29 2.64 -4.69
C PHE A 637 9.61 2.04 -4.19
N GLU A 638 10.75 2.74 -4.32
CA GLU A 638 12.01 2.30 -3.70
C GLU A 638 11.85 2.12 -2.18
N ARG A 639 11.12 3.05 -1.54
CA ARG A 639 10.77 2.93 -0.11
C ARG A 639 9.76 1.81 0.14
N LEU A 640 8.77 1.63 -0.73
CA LEU A 640 7.74 0.60 -0.57
C LEU A 640 8.29 -0.83 -0.62
N PHE A 641 9.35 -1.13 -1.38
CA PHE A 641 10.00 -2.45 -1.30
C PHE A 641 10.51 -2.75 0.11
N SER A 642 11.06 -1.74 0.76
CA SER A 642 11.58 -1.82 2.12
C SER A 642 10.45 -1.93 3.14
N VAL A 643 9.36 -1.17 2.94
CA VAL A 643 8.13 -1.29 3.74
C VAL A 643 7.56 -2.71 3.66
N ALA A 644 7.49 -3.29 2.46
CA ALA A 644 7.03 -4.67 2.27
C ALA A 644 7.93 -5.66 3.05
N CYS A 645 9.25 -5.49 2.96
CA CYS A 645 10.23 -6.28 3.71
C CYS A 645 9.99 -6.21 5.23
N HIS A 646 9.89 -5.01 5.80
CA HIS A 646 9.64 -4.83 7.25
C HIS A 646 8.27 -5.36 7.68
N SER A 647 7.24 -5.21 6.84
CA SER A 647 5.89 -5.75 7.08
C SER A 647 5.87 -7.27 7.15
N ALA A 648 6.76 -7.92 6.41
CA ALA A 648 6.95 -9.36 6.44
C ALA A 648 7.74 -9.86 7.67
N GLY A 649 8.21 -8.95 8.53
CA GLY A 649 9.16 -9.26 9.60
C GLY A 649 10.53 -9.70 9.06
N MET A 650 10.89 -9.22 7.86
CA MET A 650 12.17 -9.51 7.22
C MET A 650 13.12 -8.31 7.34
N ARG A 651 14.40 -8.60 7.17
CA ARG A 651 15.52 -7.67 7.31
C ARG A 651 16.04 -7.28 5.93
N ILE A 652 16.49 -6.03 5.83
CA ILE A 652 17.26 -5.51 4.71
C ILE A 652 18.72 -5.56 5.13
N GLU A 653 19.58 -6.08 4.26
CA GLU A 653 21.01 -6.20 4.53
C GLU A 653 21.88 -5.70 3.40
N GLN A 654 23.12 -5.40 3.77
CA GLN A 654 24.17 -5.05 2.82
C GLN A 654 25.00 -6.29 2.49
N THR A 655 25.54 -6.32 1.28
CA THR A 655 26.30 -7.46 0.74
C THR A 655 27.43 -7.90 1.68
N SER A 656 28.25 -6.97 2.16
CA SER A 656 29.38 -7.28 3.05
C SER A 656 28.94 -7.90 4.37
N THR A 657 27.83 -7.44 4.95
CA THR A 657 27.26 -8.01 6.19
C THR A 657 26.85 -9.46 5.98
N VAL A 658 26.19 -9.76 4.85
CA VAL A 658 25.75 -11.14 4.54
C VAL A 658 26.95 -12.06 4.32
N LEU A 659 27.92 -11.64 3.52
CA LEU A 659 29.08 -12.47 3.17
C LEU A 659 30.00 -12.71 4.39
N SER A 660 30.17 -11.71 5.26
CA SER A 660 30.93 -11.88 6.51
C SER A 660 30.23 -12.81 7.50
N GLY A 661 28.90 -12.72 7.61
CA GLY A 661 28.09 -13.61 8.45
C GLY A 661 28.05 -15.06 7.94
N ALA A 662 28.01 -15.25 6.62
CA ALA A 662 28.04 -16.58 5.99
C ALA A 662 29.34 -17.36 6.28
N SER A 663 30.47 -16.66 6.46
CA SER A 663 31.75 -17.29 6.82
C SER A 663 31.83 -17.77 8.28
N ALA A 664 30.93 -17.33 9.18
CA ALA A 664 30.98 -17.64 10.61
C ALA A 664 30.08 -18.83 11.02
N SER A 665 29.13 -19.25 10.16
CA SER A 665 28.16 -20.32 10.47
C SER A 665 28.43 -21.57 9.62
N SER A 666 29.40 -22.38 10.04
CA SER A 666 29.67 -23.71 9.44
C SER A 666 28.88 -24.84 10.08
N THR A 667 28.19 -24.59 11.20
CA THR A 667 27.30 -25.54 11.84
C THR A 667 25.88 -25.33 11.32
N ARG A 668 25.51 -26.08 10.27
CA ARG A 668 24.09 -26.25 9.90
C ARG A 668 23.34 -26.74 11.13
N PRO A 669 22.33 -26.00 11.65
CA PRO A 669 21.42 -26.55 12.62
C PRO A 669 20.80 -27.82 12.01
N GLU A 670 20.75 -28.90 12.78
CA GLU A 670 19.99 -30.08 12.39
C GLU A 670 18.56 -29.62 12.08
N ALA A 671 18.07 -29.89 10.87
CA ALA A 671 16.84 -29.29 10.34
C ALA A 671 15.64 -29.64 11.25
N ALA A 672 15.29 -28.73 12.15
CA ALA A 672 14.15 -28.89 13.05
C ALA A 672 12.89 -28.93 12.20
N THR A 673 12.13 -30.03 12.22
CA THR A 673 10.92 -30.19 11.40
C THR A 673 9.93 -29.05 11.67
N ALA A 674 9.41 -28.47 10.60
CA ALA A 674 8.48 -27.33 10.67
C ALA A 674 7.15 -27.79 11.28
N PRO A 675 6.44 -26.90 11.99
CA PRO A 675 5.07 -27.17 12.42
C PRO A 675 4.17 -27.52 11.25
N ARG A 676 3.21 -28.43 11.46
CA ARG A 676 2.17 -28.71 10.47
C ARG A 676 1.13 -27.59 10.51
N ILE A 677 0.91 -26.93 9.37
CA ILE A 677 -0.12 -25.90 9.23
C ILE A 677 -1.45 -26.56 8.89
N ILE A 678 -2.45 -26.39 9.76
CA ILE A 678 -3.80 -26.92 9.56
C ILE A 678 -4.76 -25.75 9.30
N ALA A 679 -5.39 -25.71 8.14
CA ALA A 679 -6.33 -24.65 7.81
C ALA A 679 -7.78 -25.06 8.11
N PHE A 680 -8.55 -24.22 8.80
CA PHE A 680 -9.98 -24.44 8.96
C PHE A 680 -10.68 -24.41 7.59
N TYR A 681 -11.67 -25.27 7.38
CA TYR A 681 -12.28 -25.48 6.07
C TYR A 681 -13.80 -25.46 6.17
N LEU A 682 -14.41 -24.47 5.51
CA LEU A 682 -15.84 -24.25 5.46
C LEU A 682 -16.47 -25.08 4.33
N PRO A 683 -17.39 -26.02 4.63
CA PRO A 683 -18.05 -26.82 3.59
C PRO A 683 -19.16 -26.07 2.82
N GLN A 684 -19.46 -24.81 3.17
CA GLN A 684 -20.61 -24.04 2.68
C GLN A 684 -20.44 -23.37 1.29
N PHE A 685 -19.86 -24.09 0.34
CA PHE A 685 -19.77 -23.66 -1.08
C PHE A 685 -20.50 -24.65 -1.99
N HIS A 686 -21.69 -25.05 -1.58
CA HIS A 686 -22.66 -25.81 -2.36
C HIS A 686 -24.07 -25.58 -1.80
N PRO A 687 -25.13 -25.63 -2.63
CA PRO A 687 -26.49 -25.49 -2.15
C PRO A 687 -26.93 -26.73 -1.38
N ILE A 688 -27.71 -26.51 -0.31
CA ILE A 688 -28.42 -27.54 0.43
C ILE A 688 -29.90 -27.15 0.58
N PRO A 689 -30.84 -28.11 0.68
CA PRO A 689 -32.28 -27.82 0.76
C PRO A 689 -32.65 -26.85 1.89
N GLU A 690 -32.00 -26.99 3.04
CA GLU A 690 -32.20 -26.13 4.20
C GLU A 690 -31.83 -24.68 3.88
N ASN A 691 -30.66 -24.45 3.28
CA ASN A 691 -30.21 -23.13 2.90
C ASN A 691 -31.11 -22.51 1.83
N ASP A 692 -31.47 -23.29 0.81
CA ASP A 692 -32.34 -22.83 -0.27
C ASP A 692 -33.72 -22.38 0.26
N ARG A 693 -34.25 -23.10 1.27
CA ARG A 693 -35.51 -22.75 1.93
C ARG A 693 -35.45 -21.42 2.67
N TRP A 694 -34.31 -21.06 3.26
CA TRP A 694 -34.18 -19.87 4.11
C TRP A 694 -33.65 -18.64 3.38
N TRP A 695 -32.78 -18.82 2.38
CA TRP A 695 -32.06 -17.74 1.71
C TRP A 695 -32.31 -17.65 0.20
N GLY A 696 -33.09 -18.57 -0.36
CA GLY A 696 -33.44 -18.62 -1.78
C GLY A 696 -32.69 -19.71 -2.55
N ALA A 697 -33.29 -20.19 -3.64
CA ALA A 697 -32.78 -21.31 -4.41
C ALA A 697 -31.34 -21.08 -4.93
N GLY A 698 -30.47 -22.06 -4.73
CA GLY A 698 -29.08 -22.03 -5.15
C GLY A 698 -28.16 -21.24 -4.21
N PHE A 699 -28.56 -21.01 -2.95
CA PHE A 699 -27.77 -20.21 -2.03
C PHE A 699 -26.44 -20.88 -1.69
N THR A 700 -25.36 -20.10 -1.78
CA THR A 700 -24.03 -20.42 -1.27
C THR A 700 -23.42 -19.14 -0.68
N GLU A 701 -22.30 -19.25 0.03
CA GLU A 701 -21.61 -18.06 0.53
C GLU A 701 -21.17 -17.07 -0.57
N TRP A 702 -21.03 -17.54 -1.82
CA TRP A 702 -20.79 -16.66 -2.97
C TRP A 702 -21.88 -15.61 -3.18
N THR A 703 -23.14 -15.91 -2.81
CA THR A 703 -24.26 -14.96 -2.85
C THR A 703 -23.98 -13.74 -1.96
N ASN A 704 -23.40 -13.94 -0.78
CA ASN A 704 -23.05 -12.86 0.14
C ASN A 704 -21.81 -12.11 -0.33
N VAL A 705 -20.76 -12.85 -0.70
CA VAL A 705 -19.47 -12.31 -1.15
C VAL A 705 -19.64 -11.35 -2.34
N THR A 706 -20.40 -11.75 -3.36
CA THR A 706 -20.59 -10.94 -4.59
C THR A 706 -21.47 -9.70 -4.37
N ARG A 707 -22.33 -9.71 -3.34
CA ARG A 707 -23.19 -8.58 -2.97
C ARG A 707 -22.47 -7.52 -2.14
N ALA A 708 -21.36 -7.88 -1.47
CA ALA A 708 -20.59 -6.95 -0.65
C ALA A 708 -20.11 -5.74 -1.46
N ARG A 709 -19.97 -4.59 -0.80
CA ARG A 709 -19.51 -3.32 -1.38
C ARG A 709 -18.54 -2.64 -0.41
N PRO A 710 -17.57 -1.84 -0.91
CA PRO A 710 -16.75 -1.01 -0.04
C PRO A 710 -17.63 -0.07 0.78
N LEU A 711 -17.35 0.06 2.07
CA LEU A 711 -18.02 1.01 2.96
C LEU A 711 -17.19 2.29 3.23
N PHE A 712 -15.87 2.26 3.00
CA PHE A 712 -14.95 3.37 3.22
C PHE A 712 -13.74 3.29 2.25
N PRO A 713 -12.98 4.37 2.07
CA PRO A 713 -11.75 4.35 1.27
C PRO A 713 -10.78 3.26 1.73
N GLY A 714 -10.21 2.51 0.78
CA GLY A 714 -9.32 1.39 1.08
C GLY A 714 -10.01 0.11 1.59
N HIS A 715 -11.34 0.09 1.77
CA HIS A 715 -12.08 -1.11 2.14
C HIS A 715 -12.15 -2.10 0.97
N ARG A 716 -11.48 -3.24 1.10
CA ARG A 716 -11.43 -4.29 0.07
C ARG A 716 -12.68 -5.18 0.06
N GLN A 717 -13.78 -4.67 -0.47
CA GLN A 717 -14.98 -5.44 -0.77
C GLN A 717 -15.54 -5.08 -2.16
N PRO A 718 -16.19 -6.00 -2.91
CA PRO A 718 -16.23 -7.44 -2.66
C PRO A 718 -14.84 -8.08 -2.88
N ARG A 719 -14.44 -8.99 -1.99
CA ARG A 719 -13.27 -9.86 -2.22
C ARG A 719 -13.67 -11.02 -3.11
N LEU A 720 -13.06 -11.12 -4.28
CA LEU A 720 -13.45 -12.10 -5.30
C LEU A 720 -12.36 -13.15 -5.52
N PRO A 721 -12.75 -14.40 -5.86
CA PRO A 721 -11.80 -15.48 -6.06
C PRO A 721 -10.90 -15.25 -7.27
N GLY A 722 -9.65 -15.71 -7.14
CA GLY A 722 -8.63 -15.70 -8.17
C GLY A 722 -8.70 -16.96 -9.05
N GLU A 723 -7.61 -17.72 -9.10
CA GLU A 723 -7.45 -18.83 -10.06
C GLU A 723 -8.36 -20.05 -9.83
N LEU A 724 -8.90 -20.24 -8.62
CA LEU A 724 -9.85 -21.32 -8.33
C LEU A 724 -11.30 -20.96 -8.73
N GLY A 725 -11.57 -19.68 -9.00
CA GLY A 725 -12.91 -19.20 -9.35
C GLY A 725 -13.96 -19.39 -8.25
N PHE A 726 -15.23 -19.28 -8.61
CA PHE A 726 -16.36 -19.51 -7.72
C PHE A 726 -16.56 -21.02 -7.53
N THR A 727 -15.88 -21.58 -6.53
CA THR A 727 -15.80 -23.02 -6.30
C THR A 727 -17.16 -23.63 -5.93
N ASP A 728 -17.38 -24.86 -6.39
CA ASP A 728 -18.49 -25.73 -5.95
C ASP A 728 -17.89 -27.00 -5.34
N LEU A 729 -18.13 -27.22 -4.05
CA LEU A 729 -17.54 -28.32 -3.29
C LEU A 729 -18.16 -29.68 -3.55
N ARG A 730 -19.18 -29.78 -4.41
CA ARG A 730 -19.69 -31.04 -4.93
C ARG A 730 -18.77 -31.63 -6.01
N LEU A 731 -17.93 -30.80 -6.63
CA LEU A 731 -17.02 -31.20 -7.69
C LEU A 731 -15.73 -31.78 -7.10
N ALA A 732 -15.34 -32.97 -7.55
CA ALA A 732 -14.15 -33.66 -7.06
C ALA A 732 -12.87 -32.93 -7.50
N GLU A 733 -12.85 -32.39 -8.72
CA GLU A 733 -11.78 -31.60 -9.30
C GLU A 733 -11.49 -30.33 -8.49
N THR A 734 -12.53 -29.67 -7.95
CA THR A 734 -12.38 -28.52 -7.05
C THR A 734 -11.64 -28.91 -5.78
N ARG A 735 -12.09 -29.99 -5.11
CA ARG A 735 -11.47 -30.47 -3.87
C ARG A 735 -10.03 -30.93 -4.11
N ALA A 736 -9.76 -31.57 -5.25
CA ALA A 736 -8.42 -31.96 -5.65
C ALA A 736 -7.52 -30.73 -5.90
N ALA A 737 -7.99 -29.74 -6.65
CA ALA A 737 -7.24 -28.52 -6.93
C ALA A 737 -6.91 -27.74 -5.64
N GLN A 738 -7.86 -27.63 -4.70
CA GLN A 738 -7.62 -27.01 -3.40
C GLN A 738 -6.56 -27.77 -2.59
N ALA A 739 -6.65 -29.11 -2.52
CA ALA A 739 -5.69 -29.93 -1.80
C ALA A 739 -4.27 -29.87 -2.40
N GLU A 740 -4.15 -29.90 -3.73
CA GLU A 740 -2.86 -29.76 -4.42
C GLU A 740 -2.24 -28.38 -4.16
N LEU A 741 -3.05 -27.32 -4.27
CA LEU A 741 -2.60 -25.95 -4.04
C LEU A 741 -2.16 -25.73 -2.59
N ALA A 742 -2.93 -26.26 -1.62
CA ALA A 742 -2.61 -26.25 -0.20
C ALA A 742 -1.27 -26.94 0.07
N ARG A 743 -1.10 -28.17 -0.45
CA ARG A 743 0.14 -28.95 -0.30
C ARG A 743 1.35 -28.21 -0.90
N ALA A 744 1.21 -27.64 -2.09
CA ALA A 744 2.28 -26.95 -2.79
C ALA A 744 2.85 -25.73 -2.04
N HIS A 745 2.10 -25.19 -1.07
CA HIS A 745 2.47 -24.01 -0.28
C HIS A 745 2.66 -24.29 1.22
N GLY A 746 2.68 -25.56 1.62
CA GLY A 746 3.01 -25.97 2.99
C GLY A 746 1.83 -26.10 3.95
N VAL A 747 0.59 -25.97 3.48
CA VAL A 747 -0.58 -26.36 4.27
C VAL A 747 -0.60 -27.90 4.34
N SER A 748 -0.61 -28.42 5.56
CA SER A 748 -0.42 -29.84 5.85
C SER A 748 -1.73 -30.62 5.95
N GLY A 749 -2.87 -29.94 6.10
CA GLY A 749 -4.19 -30.58 6.12
C GLY A 749 -5.32 -29.59 6.36
N PHE A 750 -6.55 -30.07 6.23
CA PHE A 750 -7.77 -29.28 6.45
C PHE A 750 -8.51 -29.72 7.72
N CYS A 751 -8.98 -28.75 8.49
CA CYS A 751 -9.90 -28.97 9.62
C CYS A 751 -11.32 -28.59 9.18
N TYR A 752 -12.11 -29.59 8.78
CA TYR A 752 -13.48 -29.38 8.32
C TYR A 752 -14.39 -29.00 9.49
N TYR A 753 -15.24 -27.98 9.30
CA TYR A 753 -16.40 -27.82 10.17
C TYR A 753 -17.34 -29.00 9.99
N HIS A 754 -17.61 -29.69 11.09
CA HIS A 754 -18.56 -30.80 11.15
C HIS A 754 -19.81 -30.34 11.89
N TYR A 755 -20.89 -30.10 11.15
CA TYR A 755 -22.18 -29.69 11.72
C TYR A 755 -23.02 -30.93 12.03
N TRP A 756 -23.08 -31.27 13.31
CA TRP A 756 -23.84 -32.39 13.84
C TRP A 756 -24.68 -31.93 15.03
N PHE A 757 -25.98 -32.23 14.99
CA PHE A 757 -26.96 -31.79 15.99
C PHE A 757 -27.43 -32.97 16.85
N GLY A 758 -27.92 -32.69 18.07
CA GLY A 758 -28.24 -33.71 19.08
C GLY A 758 -29.23 -34.81 18.67
N ASP A 759 -30.04 -34.57 17.63
CA ASP A 759 -30.96 -35.54 17.04
C ASP A 759 -30.31 -36.44 15.97
N GLY A 760 -29.00 -36.29 15.72
CA GLY A 760 -28.23 -37.01 14.71
C GLY A 760 -28.25 -36.34 13.33
N ARG A 761 -28.93 -35.19 13.17
CA ARG A 761 -28.95 -34.46 11.90
C ARG A 761 -27.55 -33.92 11.58
N ARG A 762 -27.20 -33.95 10.30
CA ARG A 762 -25.99 -33.32 9.76
C ARG A 762 -26.36 -32.28 8.72
N LEU A 763 -25.62 -31.19 8.68
CA LEU A 763 -25.71 -30.17 7.62
C LEU A 763 -24.34 -30.01 6.94
N LEU A 764 -24.36 -29.65 5.66
CA LEU A 764 -23.14 -29.44 4.84
C LEU A 764 -22.16 -30.62 4.79
N GLN A 765 -22.60 -31.83 5.13
CA GLN A 765 -21.79 -33.04 5.26
C GLN A 765 -21.26 -33.57 3.91
N ARG A 766 -21.96 -33.26 2.82
CA ARG A 766 -21.74 -33.90 1.51
C ARG A 766 -20.28 -33.86 1.03
N PRO A 767 -19.55 -32.73 1.06
CA PRO A 767 -18.17 -32.70 0.59
C PRO A 767 -17.26 -33.65 1.38
N LEU A 768 -17.39 -33.69 2.72
CA LEU A 768 -16.57 -34.57 3.56
C LEU A 768 -16.96 -36.05 3.41
N ASP A 769 -18.25 -36.35 3.33
CA ASP A 769 -18.75 -37.72 3.07
C ASP A 769 -18.22 -38.24 1.72
N GLU A 770 -18.18 -37.41 0.68
CA GLU A 770 -17.61 -37.76 -0.62
C GLU A 770 -16.08 -37.96 -0.56
N VAL A 771 -15.35 -37.14 0.20
CA VAL A 771 -13.91 -37.30 0.42
C VAL A 771 -13.59 -38.61 1.16
N LEU A 772 -14.40 -38.96 2.16
CA LEU A 772 -14.27 -40.21 2.90
C LEU A 772 -14.58 -41.42 1.99
N THR A 773 -15.70 -41.37 1.27
CA THR A 773 -16.17 -42.48 0.42
C THR A 773 -15.25 -42.72 -0.77
N SER A 774 -14.79 -41.66 -1.44
CA SER A 774 -13.93 -41.77 -2.62
C SER A 774 -12.47 -42.04 -2.28
N GLY A 775 -12.02 -41.76 -1.05
CA GLY A 775 -10.60 -41.76 -0.70
C GLY A 775 -9.79 -40.65 -1.37
N THR A 776 -10.45 -39.68 -2.02
CA THR A 776 -9.82 -38.59 -2.78
C THR A 776 -10.35 -37.22 -2.37
N PRO A 777 -9.52 -36.16 -2.32
CA PRO A 777 -8.07 -36.17 -2.54
C PRO A 777 -7.31 -36.90 -1.42
N ASP A 778 -6.11 -37.40 -1.72
CA ASP A 778 -5.21 -37.98 -0.71
C ASP A 778 -4.51 -36.87 0.09
N PHE A 779 -5.29 -36.14 0.87
CA PHE A 779 -4.84 -34.99 1.64
C PHE A 779 -5.28 -35.13 3.09
N PRO A 780 -4.40 -34.86 4.08
CA PRO A 780 -4.75 -35.02 5.48
C PRO A 780 -5.91 -34.12 5.90
N PHE A 781 -6.77 -34.63 6.77
CA PHE A 781 -7.89 -33.86 7.29
C PHE A 781 -8.22 -34.21 8.75
N MET A 782 -8.96 -33.34 9.40
CA MET A 782 -9.59 -33.57 10.70
C MET A 782 -10.90 -32.80 10.77
N ILE A 783 -11.62 -32.93 11.89
CA ILE A 783 -12.87 -32.18 12.10
C ILE A 783 -12.82 -31.28 13.34
N CYS A 784 -13.50 -30.14 13.22
CA CYS A 784 -13.96 -29.32 14.33
C CYS A 784 -15.48 -29.41 14.40
N TRP A 785 -16.00 -29.97 15.49
CA TRP A 785 -17.43 -30.02 15.75
C TRP A 785 -17.93 -28.61 16.05
N ALA A 786 -18.62 -28.03 15.07
CA ALA A 786 -19.28 -26.73 15.18
C ALA A 786 -20.61 -26.91 15.95
N ASN A 787 -20.49 -27.10 17.27
CA ASN A 787 -21.58 -27.48 18.16
C ASN A 787 -22.48 -26.29 18.57
N GLU A 788 -22.72 -25.38 17.64
CA GLU A 788 -23.56 -24.20 17.85
C GLU A 788 -24.93 -24.38 17.18
N PRO A 789 -25.99 -23.72 17.69
CA PRO A 789 -27.25 -23.62 16.98
C PRO A 789 -27.06 -23.01 15.58
N TRP A 790 -27.81 -23.50 14.60
CA TRP A 790 -27.85 -22.91 13.27
C TRP A 790 -28.84 -21.74 13.28
N SER A 791 -28.35 -20.50 13.15
CA SER A 791 -29.17 -19.28 13.27
C SER A 791 -29.19 -18.42 12.01
N ARG A 792 -30.23 -17.58 11.88
CA ARG A 792 -30.39 -16.66 10.74
C ARG A 792 -29.34 -15.54 10.73
N ASN A 793 -28.84 -15.15 11.91
CA ASN A 793 -27.68 -14.28 12.06
C ASN A 793 -26.45 -15.15 12.38
N TRP A 794 -25.41 -15.03 11.58
CA TRP A 794 -24.21 -15.86 11.63
C TRP A 794 -23.18 -15.40 12.69
N ASP A 795 -23.64 -14.78 13.80
CA ASP A 795 -22.77 -14.25 14.87
C ASP A 795 -23.05 -14.84 16.26
N GLY A 796 -23.85 -15.92 16.35
CA GLY A 796 -24.11 -16.63 17.62
C GLY A 796 -24.94 -15.84 18.65
N ALA A 797 -25.33 -14.59 18.35
CA ALA A 797 -26.21 -13.77 19.17
C ALA A 797 -27.64 -13.83 18.61
N GLU A 798 -28.43 -14.78 19.12
CA GLU A 798 -29.76 -15.14 18.59
C GLU A 798 -30.71 -13.94 18.37
N ARG A 799 -31.44 -13.99 17.24
CA ARG A 799 -32.87 -13.58 17.21
C ARG A 799 -33.81 -14.56 16.49
N GLU A 800 -33.31 -15.58 15.79
CA GLU A 800 -34.10 -16.71 15.28
C GLU A 800 -33.22 -17.95 14.99
N VAL A 801 -33.43 -19.02 15.77
CA VAL A 801 -32.78 -20.32 15.61
C VAL A 801 -33.51 -21.12 14.53
N LEU A 802 -32.77 -21.55 13.51
CA LEU A 802 -33.28 -22.35 12.38
C LEU A 802 -33.16 -23.85 12.66
N VAL A 803 -32.05 -24.27 13.29
CA VAL A 803 -31.86 -25.62 13.84
C VAL A 803 -31.25 -25.48 15.23
N ALA A 804 -31.95 -25.96 16.26
CA ALA A 804 -31.47 -25.94 17.63
C ALA A 804 -30.35 -26.96 17.83
N GLN A 805 -29.39 -26.62 18.69
CA GLN A 805 -28.39 -27.56 19.16
C GLN A 805 -28.79 -28.06 20.55
N ASP A 806 -29.31 -29.29 20.58
CA ASP A 806 -29.67 -29.98 21.82
C ASP A 806 -28.65 -31.08 22.17
N TYR A 807 -28.74 -31.60 23.40
CA TYR A 807 -27.88 -32.66 23.93
C TYR A 807 -28.70 -33.74 24.66
N PRO A 808 -29.56 -34.51 23.95
CA PRO A 808 -30.41 -35.52 24.57
C PRO A 808 -29.62 -36.70 25.15
N ALA A 809 -30.22 -37.47 26.06
CA ALA A 809 -29.56 -38.65 26.62
C ALA A 809 -29.07 -39.60 25.53
N GLY A 810 -27.81 -40.04 25.63
CA GLY A 810 -27.18 -40.93 24.63
C GLY A 810 -26.58 -40.22 23.40
N TRP A 811 -26.64 -38.88 23.32
CA TRP A 811 -26.00 -38.13 22.25
C TRP A 811 -24.49 -38.43 22.09
N PRO A 812 -23.67 -38.66 23.15
CA PRO A 812 -22.24 -38.94 22.97
C PRO A 812 -22.02 -40.24 22.19
N THR A 813 -22.86 -41.25 22.43
CA THR A 813 -22.84 -42.52 21.69
C THR A 813 -23.24 -42.34 20.23
N ALA A 814 -24.28 -41.54 19.97
CA ALA A 814 -24.72 -41.24 18.60
C ALA A 814 -23.64 -40.47 17.83
N PHE A 815 -23.04 -39.46 18.46
CA PHE A 815 -21.96 -38.67 17.88
C PHE A 815 -20.70 -39.52 17.64
N ALA A 816 -20.27 -40.33 18.61
CA ALA A 816 -19.13 -41.23 18.47
C ALA A 816 -19.28 -42.18 17.27
N ARG A 817 -20.48 -42.74 17.07
CA ARG A 817 -20.77 -43.61 15.91
C ARG A 817 -20.70 -42.86 14.58
N ASP A 818 -21.16 -41.61 14.54
CA ASP A 818 -21.12 -40.77 13.34
C ASP A 818 -19.69 -40.42 12.94
N VAL A 819 -18.83 -40.06 13.90
CA VAL A 819 -17.45 -39.64 13.61
C VAL A 819 -16.46 -40.80 13.54
N ALA A 820 -16.78 -41.98 14.07
CA ALA A 820 -15.88 -43.14 14.08
C ALA A 820 -15.31 -43.52 12.68
N PRO A 821 -16.09 -43.52 11.58
CA PRO A 821 -15.54 -43.74 10.23
C PRO A 821 -14.46 -42.72 9.84
N LEU A 822 -14.66 -41.43 10.17
CA LEU A 822 -13.68 -40.37 9.91
C LEU A 822 -12.40 -40.61 10.71
N LEU A 823 -12.52 -40.90 12.01
CA LEU A 823 -11.39 -41.12 12.92
C LEU A 823 -10.55 -42.37 12.57
N ARG A 824 -11.10 -43.31 11.78
CA ARG A 824 -10.36 -44.48 11.27
C ARG A 824 -9.65 -44.24 9.94
N ASP A 825 -10.00 -43.18 9.21
CA ASP A 825 -9.36 -42.91 7.92
C ASP A 825 -7.85 -42.71 8.11
N ARG A 826 -7.05 -43.30 7.21
CA ARG A 826 -5.58 -43.21 7.24
C ARG A 826 -5.07 -41.77 7.08
N ARG A 827 -5.87 -40.89 6.46
CA ARG A 827 -5.58 -39.48 6.22
C ARG A 827 -5.96 -38.61 7.42
N TYR A 828 -6.64 -39.17 8.42
CA TYR A 828 -7.08 -38.40 9.58
C TYR A 828 -5.86 -37.93 10.41
N ILE A 829 -5.80 -36.65 10.75
CA ILE A 829 -4.66 -36.05 11.44
C ILE A 829 -4.58 -36.59 12.87
N ARG A 830 -3.38 -37.09 13.20
CA ARG A 830 -3.02 -37.63 14.52
C ARG A 830 -1.90 -36.80 15.14
N LEU A 831 -1.98 -36.59 16.46
CA LEU A 831 -0.96 -35.87 17.24
C LEU A 831 0.19 -36.84 17.57
N GLY A 832 1.44 -36.50 17.25
CA GLY A 832 2.56 -37.43 17.42
C GLY A 832 2.81 -38.37 16.23
N GLY A 833 2.17 -38.14 15.09
CA GLY A 833 2.35 -38.94 13.87
C GLY A 833 1.35 -40.10 13.74
N ALA A 834 1.64 -41.07 12.88
CA ALA A 834 0.69 -42.12 12.47
C ALA A 834 0.21 -43.02 13.64
N ASP A 835 1.07 -43.24 14.64
CA ASP A 835 0.75 -44.05 15.83
C ASP A 835 0.08 -43.24 16.96
N GLY A 836 -0.10 -41.94 16.74
CA GLY A 836 -0.69 -41.01 17.69
C GLY A 836 -2.21 -41.07 17.79
N PRO A 837 -2.81 -40.50 18.85
CA PRO A 837 -4.26 -40.36 18.94
C PRO A 837 -4.80 -39.44 17.83
N PRO A 838 -5.97 -39.74 17.24
CA PRO A 838 -6.63 -38.83 16.30
C PRO A 838 -7.09 -37.58 17.07
N MET A 839 -7.01 -36.42 16.41
CA MET A 839 -7.39 -35.16 17.02
C MET A 839 -8.85 -34.80 16.72
N LEU A 840 -9.65 -34.56 17.75
CA LEU A 840 -11.04 -34.11 17.65
C LEU A 840 -11.17 -32.72 18.26
N MET A 841 -11.61 -31.74 17.46
CA MET A 841 -11.80 -30.37 17.94
C MET A 841 -13.27 -30.10 18.23
N ILE A 842 -13.54 -29.33 19.30
CA ILE A 842 -14.87 -28.87 19.69
C ILE A 842 -14.86 -27.34 19.69
N TYR A 843 -15.76 -26.72 18.93
CA TYR A 843 -15.75 -25.27 18.73
C TYR A 843 -16.08 -24.51 20.03
N ARG A 844 -17.24 -24.81 20.65
CA ARG A 844 -17.79 -24.08 21.79
C ARG A 844 -18.06 -25.01 22.98
N ILE A 845 -17.02 -25.37 23.70
CA ILE A 845 -17.11 -26.36 24.80
C ILE A 845 -18.05 -25.93 25.93
N MET A 846 -18.11 -24.63 26.23
CA MET A 846 -18.93 -24.10 27.32
C MET A 846 -20.43 -24.05 27.00
N HIS A 847 -20.83 -24.37 25.76
CA HIS A 847 -22.23 -24.57 25.39
C HIS A 847 -22.79 -25.91 25.90
N LEU A 848 -21.91 -26.89 26.23
CA LEU A 848 -22.34 -28.16 26.81
C LEU A 848 -22.81 -27.95 28.26
N PRO A 849 -23.94 -28.54 28.67
CA PRO A 849 -24.45 -28.39 30.04
C PRO A 849 -23.49 -28.88 31.14
N ASP A 850 -22.77 -29.97 30.87
CA ASP A 850 -21.74 -30.54 31.74
C ASP A 850 -20.59 -31.07 30.87
N PRO A 851 -19.59 -30.21 30.55
CA PRO A 851 -18.52 -30.58 29.64
C PRO A 851 -17.69 -31.76 30.14
N ALA A 852 -17.34 -31.79 31.43
CA ALA A 852 -16.48 -32.83 31.99
C ALA A 852 -17.14 -34.21 31.89
N ARG A 853 -18.42 -34.31 32.27
CA ARG A 853 -19.18 -35.55 32.11
C ARG A 853 -19.37 -35.92 30.64
N ALA A 854 -19.72 -34.95 29.79
CA ALA A 854 -19.90 -35.17 28.36
C ALA A 854 -18.63 -35.73 27.69
N MET A 855 -17.45 -35.21 28.03
CA MET A 855 -16.19 -35.68 27.47
C MET A 855 -15.83 -37.07 27.97
N ALA A 856 -16.12 -37.40 29.24
CA ALA A 856 -15.94 -38.76 29.76
C ALA A 856 -16.84 -39.77 29.04
N GLU A 857 -18.12 -39.44 28.85
CA GLU A 857 -19.08 -40.28 28.11
C GLU A 857 -18.70 -40.43 26.64
N LEU A 858 -18.24 -39.35 26.00
CA LEU A 858 -17.77 -39.38 24.62
C LEU A 858 -16.54 -40.26 24.44
N ARG A 859 -15.56 -40.18 25.36
CA ARG A 859 -14.37 -41.04 25.32
C ARG A 859 -14.74 -42.52 25.46
N ALA A 860 -15.63 -42.86 26.40
CA ALA A 860 -16.12 -44.23 26.55
C ALA A 860 -16.83 -44.71 25.28
N ALA A 861 -17.70 -43.88 24.69
CA ALA A 861 -18.40 -44.22 23.46
C ALA A 861 -17.47 -44.39 22.24
N LEU A 862 -16.39 -43.62 22.16
CA LEU A 862 -15.36 -43.75 21.11
C LEU A 862 -14.54 -45.03 21.30
N ASP A 863 -14.25 -45.42 22.54
CA ASP A 863 -13.60 -46.69 22.87
C ASP A 863 -14.49 -47.89 22.53
N ASP A 864 -15.80 -47.81 22.83
CA ASP A 864 -16.80 -48.81 22.42
C ASP A 864 -16.91 -48.95 20.89
N CYS A 865 -16.64 -47.86 20.16
CA CYS A 865 -16.52 -47.89 18.71
C CYS A 865 -15.17 -48.46 18.22
N GLY A 866 -14.25 -48.83 19.10
CA GLY A 866 -12.93 -49.35 18.76
C GLY A 866 -11.97 -48.29 18.19
N ILE A 867 -12.18 -47.01 18.53
CA ILE A 867 -11.25 -45.93 18.14
C ILE A 867 -10.06 -45.84 19.11
N GLY A 868 -10.27 -46.17 20.39
CA GLY A 868 -9.27 -46.05 21.44
C GLY A 868 -9.06 -44.60 21.89
N ARG A 869 -7.82 -44.27 22.28
CA ARG A 869 -7.47 -42.93 22.79
C ARG A 869 -7.62 -41.87 21.69
N VAL A 870 -8.40 -40.83 21.98
CA VAL A 870 -8.60 -39.64 21.13
C VAL A 870 -8.08 -38.40 21.86
N HIS A 871 -7.41 -37.50 21.13
CA HIS A 871 -6.98 -36.21 21.66
C HIS A 871 -8.09 -35.18 21.43
N ILE A 872 -8.76 -34.73 22.49
CA ILE A 872 -9.89 -33.82 22.42
C ILE A 872 -9.43 -32.41 22.79
N SER A 873 -9.60 -31.47 21.86
CA SER A 873 -9.24 -30.06 22.04
C SER A 873 -10.45 -29.16 21.91
N ALA A 874 -10.50 -28.08 22.69
CA ALA A 874 -11.57 -27.08 22.58
C ALA A 874 -11.09 -25.69 22.18
N GLY A 875 -11.95 -24.93 21.51
CA GLY A 875 -11.65 -23.56 21.09
C GLY A 875 -11.61 -22.59 22.27
N LEU A 876 -10.67 -21.64 22.23
CA LEU A 876 -10.65 -20.48 23.11
C LEU A 876 -11.63 -19.40 22.63
N VAL A 877 -12.89 -19.81 22.49
CA VAL A 877 -14.00 -18.96 22.06
C VAL A 877 -14.83 -18.58 23.29
N ALA A 878 -15.18 -17.30 23.40
CA ALA A 878 -16.05 -16.79 24.46
C ALA A 878 -17.24 -16.09 23.82
N MET A 879 -18.45 -16.64 24.03
CA MET A 879 -19.70 -16.12 23.49
C MET A 879 -20.70 -15.94 24.63
N HIS A 880 -21.51 -14.89 24.62
CA HIS A 880 -22.60 -14.75 25.59
C HIS A 880 -23.82 -15.58 25.11
N PRO A 881 -24.53 -16.34 25.98
CA PRO A 881 -24.43 -16.38 27.44
C PRO A 881 -23.59 -17.53 28.04
N ASP A 882 -22.50 -17.95 27.41
CA ASP A 882 -21.67 -19.04 27.96
C ASP A 882 -21.10 -18.72 29.33
N PRO A 883 -21.03 -19.72 30.23
CA PRO A 883 -20.29 -19.57 31.48
C PRO A 883 -18.78 -19.40 31.21
N PRO A 884 -18.05 -18.76 32.14
CA PRO A 884 -16.60 -18.65 32.05
C PRO A 884 -15.92 -20.02 31.93
N ARG A 885 -14.98 -20.15 31.00
CA ARG A 885 -14.17 -21.35 30.79
C ARG A 885 -13.03 -21.41 31.83
N PRO A 886 -12.79 -22.56 32.48
CA PRO A 886 -11.58 -22.77 33.29
C PRO A 886 -10.28 -22.65 32.47
N ASP A 887 -9.20 -22.21 33.10
CA ASP A 887 -7.89 -22.04 32.42
C ASP A 887 -7.26 -23.36 31.99
N ARG A 888 -7.52 -24.45 32.73
CA ARG A 888 -6.90 -25.77 32.53
C ARG A 888 -7.84 -26.73 31.77
N PRO A 889 -7.39 -27.37 30.67
CA PRO A 889 -8.24 -28.24 29.85
C PRO A 889 -8.75 -29.47 30.60
N GLU A 890 -7.97 -29.98 31.54
CA GLU A 890 -8.29 -31.20 32.29
C GLU A 890 -9.55 -31.05 33.15
N ALA A 891 -9.85 -29.82 33.60
CA ALA A 891 -11.06 -29.50 34.35
C ALA A 891 -12.35 -29.71 33.54
N LEU A 892 -12.23 -29.76 32.20
CA LEU A 892 -13.33 -29.98 31.27
C LEU A 892 -13.27 -31.38 30.61
N GLY A 893 -12.36 -32.25 31.03
CA GLY A 893 -12.12 -33.56 30.40
C GLY A 893 -11.40 -33.49 29.05
N LEU A 894 -10.75 -32.36 28.74
CA LEU A 894 -10.03 -32.10 27.50
C LEU A 894 -8.53 -32.37 27.65
N ASP A 895 -7.84 -32.56 26.53
CA ASP A 895 -6.38 -32.68 26.46
C ASP A 895 -5.69 -31.33 26.20
N SER A 896 -6.33 -30.44 25.43
CA SER A 896 -5.75 -29.14 25.07
C SER A 896 -6.80 -28.08 24.74
N PHE A 897 -6.34 -26.83 24.58
CA PHE A 897 -7.09 -25.77 23.93
C PHE A 897 -6.45 -25.38 22.60
N PHE A 898 -7.22 -24.75 21.72
CA PHE A 898 -6.73 -24.13 20.49
C PHE A 898 -7.23 -22.68 20.36
N GLU A 899 -6.40 -21.83 19.77
CA GLU A 899 -6.78 -20.46 19.45
C GLU A 899 -7.65 -20.41 18.19
N PHE A 900 -8.58 -19.45 18.13
CA PHE A 900 -9.48 -19.27 17.00
C PHE A 900 -9.64 -17.77 16.67
N PRO A 901 -8.60 -17.11 16.14
CA PRO A 901 -8.62 -15.67 15.85
C PRO A 901 -9.78 -15.33 14.89
N PRO A 902 -10.47 -14.18 15.09
CA PRO A 902 -10.09 -13.08 15.98
C PRO A 902 -10.45 -13.30 17.46
N HIS A 903 -11.15 -14.37 17.83
CA HIS A 903 -11.53 -14.60 19.23
C HIS A 903 -10.31 -14.74 20.14
N GLY A 904 -10.37 -14.07 21.29
CA GLY A 904 -9.28 -14.07 22.27
C GLY A 904 -8.04 -13.27 21.88
N MET A 905 -8.00 -12.69 20.67
CA MET A 905 -6.87 -11.85 20.23
C MET A 905 -6.97 -10.43 20.80
N PRO A 906 -5.83 -9.77 21.10
CA PRO A 906 -5.85 -8.34 21.36
C PRO A 906 -6.42 -7.60 20.16
N THR A 907 -7.34 -6.67 20.39
CA THR A 907 -7.93 -5.85 19.31
C THR A 907 -7.54 -4.40 19.50
N ILE A 908 -6.91 -3.79 18.50
CA ILE A 908 -6.55 -2.37 18.51
C ILE A 908 -7.55 -1.61 17.64
N GLU A 909 -8.37 -0.75 18.25
CA GLU A 909 -9.39 0.01 17.52
C GLU A 909 -8.76 1.15 16.73
N MET A 910 -9.23 1.36 15.50
CA MET A 910 -8.86 2.53 14.71
C MET A 910 -9.57 3.80 15.22
N PRO A 911 -9.01 4.99 14.98
CA PRO A 911 -9.66 6.25 15.33
C PRO A 911 -11.07 6.36 14.73
N ALA A 912 -11.99 6.99 15.46
CA ALA A 912 -13.38 7.14 15.01
C ALA A 912 -13.52 7.88 13.67
N THR A 913 -12.55 8.73 13.32
CA THR A 913 -12.47 9.46 12.04
C THR A 913 -12.22 8.55 10.83
N ALA A 914 -11.66 7.36 11.03
CA ALA A 914 -11.43 6.38 9.97
C ALA A 914 -12.70 5.54 9.67
N ARG A 915 -13.74 5.64 10.49
CA ARG A 915 -14.96 4.84 10.40
C ARG A 915 -16.11 5.65 9.79
N PRO A 916 -16.82 5.12 8.78
CA PRO A 916 -18.08 5.70 8.30
C PRO A 916 -19.09 5.88 9.43
N ALA A 917 -19.87 6.96 9.37
CA ALA A 917 -20.90 7.24 10.39
C ALA A 917 -21.97 6.14 10.47
N GLU A 918 -22.20 5.44 9.35
CA GLU A 918 -23.22 4.40 9.20
C GLU A 918 -22.80 3.06 9.80
N MET A 919 -21.51 2.83 10.07
CA MET A 919 -21.03 1.57 10.64
C MET A 919 -21.35 1.50 12.14
N SER A 920 -22.16 0.52 12.54
CA SER A 920 -22.54 0.35 13.95
C SER A 920 -21.45 -0.33 14.79
N ASN A 921 -20.56 -1.10 14.16
CA ASN A 921 -19.46 -1.82 14.79
C ASN A 921 -18.10 -1.14 14.53
N LYS A 922 -17.07 -1.62 15.25
CA LYS A 922 -15.73 -1.01 15.28
C LYS A 922 -14.82 -1.53 14.16
N LEU A 923 -13.92 -0.65 13.72
CA LEU A 923 -12.79 -0.99 12.85
C LEU A 923 -11.56 -1.23 13.72
N TYR A 924 -10.81 -2.29 13.41
CA TYR A 924 -9.58 -2.66 14.09
C TYR A 924 -8.39 -2.54 13.15
N ASP A 925 -7.24 -2.16 13.68
CA ASP A 925 -5.97 -2.09 12.98
C ASP A 925 -5.31 -3.48 13.00
N TYR A 926 -5.19 -4.11 11.84
CA TYR A 926 -4.62 -5.46 11.72
C TYR A 926 -3.12 -5.48 12.07
N ALA A 927 -2.33 -4.51 11.59
CA ALA A 927 -0.90 -4.50 11.82
C ALA A 927 -0.59 -4.33 13.31
N LYS A 928 -1.29 -3.42 14.00
CA LYS A 928 -1.15 -3.23 15.45
C LYS A 928 -1.69 -4.41 16.26
N THR A 929 -2.72 -5.08 15.74
CA THR A 929 -3.18 -6.36 16.32
C THR A 929 -2.07 -7.41 16.25
N VAL A 930 -1.41 -7.56 15.10
CA VAL A 930 -0.26 -8.46 14.94
C VAL A 930 0.84 -8.08 15.94
N ASP A 931 1.22 -6.80 16.04
CA ASP A 931 2.24 -6.36 17.01
C ASP A 931 1.87 -6.74 18.46
N ALA A 932 0.60 -6.54 18.84
CA ALA A 932 0.11 -6.89 20.17
C ALA A 932 0.08 -8.41 20.43
N VAL A 933 -0.22 -9.22 19.42
CA VAL A 933 -0.11 -10.69 19.50
C VAL A 933 1.35 -11.10 19.68
N LEU A 934 2.25 -10.56 18.86
CA LEU A 934 3.68 -10.86 18.89
C LEU A 934 4.30 -10.49 20.24
N ALA A 935 3.91 -9.36 20.83
CA ALA A 935 4.38 -8.92 22.14
C ALA A 935 3.97 -9.86 23.30
N ARG A 936 2.93 -10.71 23.10
CA ARG A 936 2.49 -11.69 24.10
C ARG A 936 3.18 -13.04 23.97
N LEU A 937 3.75 -13.35 22.80
CA LEU A 937 4.44 -14.63 22.60
C LEU A 937 5.60 -14.81 23.60
N GLY A 938 5.78 -16.02 24.11
CA GLY A 938 6.82 -16.32 25.11
C GLY A 938 6.52 -15.83 26.53
N SER A 939 5.38 -15.16 26.77
CA SER A 939 4.87 -14.96 28.13
C SER A 939 4.59 -16.34 28.77
N PRO A 940 4.87 -16.53 30.07
CA PRO A 940 4.50 -17.75 30.77
C PRO A 940 2.98 -17.82 30.91
N ASP A 941 2.30 -18.19 29.83
CA ASP A 941 0.93 -18.72 29.89
C ASP A 941 0.99 -20.00 30.74
N GLY A 942 -0.09 -20.30 31.47
CA GLY A 942 -0.12 -21.37 32.49
C GLY A 942 0.32 -22.77 32.02
N ALA A 943 0.20 -23.75 32.92
CA ALA A 943 0.83 -25.08 32.81
C ALA A 943 0.61 -25.91 31.52
N SER A 944 -0.29 -25.52 30.59
CA SER A 944 -0.45 -26.15 29.28
C SER A 944 -0.91 -25.11 28.23
N PRO A 945 0.00 -24.52 27.45
CA PRO A 945 -0.34 -23.45 26.51
C PRO A 945 -1.10 -23.99 25.27
N PRO A 946 -2.03 -23.22 24.70
CA PRO A 946 -2.89 -23.69 23.61
C PRO A 946 -2.11 -23.95 22.31
N HIS A 947 -2.72 -24.72 21.41
CA HIS A 947 -2.30 -24.76 20.00
C HIS A 947 -2.54 -23.38 19.39
N ARG A 948 -1.46 -22.77 18.87
CA ARG A 948 -1.48 -21.42 18.33
C ARG A 948 -2.22 -21.32 17.01
N ALA A 949 -2.78 -20.16 16.74
CA ALA A 949 -3.46 -19.89 15.48
C ALA A 949 -3.24 -18.48 14.93
N ALA A 950 -3.35 -18.33 13.61
CA ALA A 950 -3.29 -17.04 12.92
C ALA A 950 -4.49 -16.86 11.98
N MET A 951 -4.81 -15.62 11.65
CA MET A 951 -5.77 -15.25 10.60
C MET A 951 -5.13 -14.27 9.63
N MET A 952 -5.57 -14.27 8.37
CA MET A 952 -5.05 -13.35 7.34
C MET A 952 -5.57 -11.92 7.55
N GLY A 953 -6.79 -11.81 8.05
CA GLY A 953 -7.56 -10.60 8.28
C GLY A 953 -8.94 -11.01 8.79
N TRP A 954 -9.87 -10.07 8.93
CA TRP A 954 -11.26 -10.40 9.23
C TRP A 954 -12.16 -9.27 8.76
N ASP A 955 -13.20 -9.59 8.02
CA ASP A 955 -14.16 -8.65 7.45
C ASP A 955 -15.46 -9.38 7.08
N ASN A 956 -16.44 -9.33 7.98
CA ASN A 956 -17.75 -9.96 7.78
C ASN A 956 -18.81 -9.03 7.15
N THR A 957 -18.38 -8.00 6.41
CA THR A 957 -19.26 -7.08 5.67
C THR A 957 -20.18 -7.80 4.69
N ALA A 958 -19.72 -8.88 4.07
CA ALA A 958 -20.54 -9.67 3.15
C ALA A 958 -21.80 -10.24 3.82
N ARG A 959 -21.74 -10.58 5.12
CA ARG A 959 -22.88 -11.08 5.90
C ARG A 959 -23.65 -9.96 6.62
N ARG A 960 -22.94 -8.94 7.12
CA ARG A 960 -23.47 -7.98 8.11
C ARG A 960 -23.65 -6.55 7.61
N GLY A 961 -23.16 -6.22 6.41
CA GLY A 961 -23.18 -4.85 5.90
C GLY A 961 -22.54 -3.87 6.88
N THR A 962 -23.24 -2.80 7.23
CA THR A 962 -22.73 -1.77 8.16
C THR A 962 -22.57 -2.23 9.60
N ALA A 963 -23.10 -3.42 9.97
CA ALA A 963 -22.90 -4.03 11.27
C ALA A 963 -21.68 -4.97 11.33
N ALA A 964 -20.72 -4.83 10.41
CA ALA A 964 -19.55 -5.69 10.35
C ALA A 964 -18.45 -5.32 11.35
N HIS A 965 -17.68 -6.33 11.77
CA HIS A 965 -16.37 -6.15 12.38
C HIS A 965 -15.32 -6.30 11.30
N VAL A 966 -14.38 -5.36 11.22
CA VAL A 966 -13.36 -5.33 10.17
C VAL A 966 -11.98 -5.06 10.78
N PHE A 967 -11.03 -5.94 10.49
CA PHE A 967 -9.59 -5.75 10.73
C PHE A 967 -8.99 -5.19 9.45
N HIS A 968 -8.88 -3.87 9.41
CA HIS A 968 -8.41 -3.12 8.26
C HIS A 968 -6.87 -3.13 8.17
N GLY A 969 -6.34 -3.01 6.96
CA GLY A 969 -4.89 -3.03 6.71
C GLY A 969 -4.24 -4.42 6.64
N ALA A 970 -5.01 -5.50 6.65
CA ALA A 970 -4.49 -6.86 6.52
C ALA A 970 -3.75 -7.07 5.17
N THR A 971 -2.51 -7.57 5.17
CA THR A 971 -1.79 -7.91 3.93
C THR A 971 -1.02 -9.23 4.06
N PRO A 972 -0.70 -9.90 2.93
CA PRO A 972 0.14 -11.09 2.93
C PRO A 972 1.43 -10.95 3.75
N ASN A 973 2.14 -9.82 3.68
CA ASN A 973 3.36 -9.63 4.46
C ASN A 973 3.08 -9.58 5.97
N HIS A 974 2.07 -8.85 6.43
CA HIS A 974 1.72 -8.84 7.86
C HIS A 974 1.31 -10.23 8.38
N PHE A 975 0.54 -10.98 7.59
CA PHE A 975 0.19 -12.37 7.91
C PHE A 975 1.42 -13.27 8.00
N ARG A 976 2.37 -13.13 7.06
CA ARG A 976 3.64 -13.86 7.09
C ARG A 976 4.41 -13.59 8.38
N ARG A 977 4.48 -12.32 8.81
CA ARG A 977 5.16 -11.91 10.04
C ARG A 977 4.55 -12.58 11.27
N TRP A 978 3.22 -12.60 11.37
CA TRP A 978 2.52 -13.32 12.42
C TRP A 978 2.85 -14.82 12.39
N LEU A 979 2.65 -15.45 11.24
CA LEU A 979 2.85 -16.90 11.10
C LEU A 979 4.30 -17.33 11.37
N ARG A 980 5.29 -16.56 10.92
CA ARG A 980 6.72 -16.85 11.17
C ARG A 980 7.05 -16.82 12.66
N ALA A 981 6.47 -15.88 13.41
CA ALA A 981 6.67 -15.83 14.85
C ALA A 981 6.04 -17.04 15.57
N LEU A 982 4.84 -17.48 15.14
CA LEU A 982 4.24 -18.70 15.67
C LEU A 982 5.08 -19.93 15.34
N VAL A 983 5.64 -20.02 14.13
CA VAL A 983 6.54 -21.12 13.74
C VAL A 983 7.73 -21.20 14.69
N ARG A 984 8.35 -20.07 15.02
CA ARG A 984 9.47 -20.00 15.97
C ARG A 984 9.06 -20.40 17.38
N GLU A 985 7.93 -19.90 17.85
CA GLU A 985 7.42 -20.20 19.18
C GLU A 985 7.15 -21.71 19.33
N GLU A 986 6.47 -22.31 18.35
CA GLU A 986 6.15 -23.75 18.35
C GLU A 986 7.41 -24.61 18.21
N GLN A 987 8.39 -24.19 17.41
CA GLN A 987 9.69 -24.86 17.33
C GLN A 987 10.45 -24.85 18.65
N ALA A 988 10.31 -23.79 19.45
CA ALA A 988 10.93 -23.68 20.77
C ALA A 988 10.16 -24.45 21.86
N ARG A 989 8.83 -24.54 21.75
CA ARG A 989 7.95 -25.09 22.80
C ARG A 989 7.69 -26.59 22.70
N GLN A 990 7.41 -27.10 21.49
CA GLN A 990 6.86 -28.44 21.31
C GLN A 990 7.87 -29.39 20.67
N PRO A 991 7.80 -30.71 20.97
CA PRO A 991 8.47 -31.73 20.18
C PRO A 991 8.03 -31.69 18.71
N ALA A 992 8.96 -31.99 17.80
CA ALA A 992 8.76 -32.01 16.35
C ALA A 992 7.41 -32.57 15.86
N GLN A 993 6.96 -33.69 16.43
CA GLN A 993 5.79 -34.45 15.98
C GLN A 993 4.44 -33.91 16.52
N GLU A 994 4.49 -33.00 17.48
CA GLU A 994 3.31 -32.43 18.17
C GLU A 994 3.03 -30.98 17.75
N ARG A 995 3.94 -30.36 16.97
CA ARG A 995 3.82 -28.98 16.47
C ARG A 995 2.68 -28.83 15.47
N LEU A 996 1.62 -28.17 15.89
CA LEU A 996 0.47 -27.79 15.06
C LEU A 996 0.26 -26.28 15.16
N ILE A 997 0.05 -25.62 14.02
CA ILE A 997 -0.42 -24.24 13.96
C ILE A 997 -1.68 -24.22 13.12
N PHE A 998 -2.73 -23.60 13.65
CA PHE A 998 -3.99 -23.45 12.94
C PHE A 998 -4.03 -22.14 12.16
N VAL A 999 -4.66 -22.15 10.99
CA VAL A 999 -4.94 -20.94 10.21
C VAL A 999 -6.44 -20.83 9.99
N ASN A 1000 -7.02 -19.71 10.41
CA ASN A 1000 -8.41 -19.36 10.14
C ASN A 1000 -8.46 -18.42 8.92
N ALA A 1001 -8.82 -18.87 7.72
CA ALA A 1001 -9.18 -20.22 7.27
C ALA A 1001 -8.65 -20.50 5.85
N TRP A 1002 -8.85 -21.72 5.35
CA TRP A 1002 -8.71 -22.04 3.93
C TRP A 1002 -9.64 -21.17 3.09
N ASN A 1003 -10.95 -21.16 3.38
CA ASN A 1003 -12.00 -20.62 2.50
C ASN A 1003 -13.14 -19.85 3.20
N GLU A 1004 -12.93 -19.16 4.33
CA GLU A 1004 -13.95 -18.28 4.94
C GLU A 1004 -14.07 -16.93 4.19
N TRP A 1005 -14.63 -16.97 2.98
CA TRP A 1005 -14.73 -15.81 2.09
C TRP A 1005 -15.63 -14.69 2.63
N ALA A 1006 -16.76 -15.04 3.22
CA ALA A 1006 -17.72 -14.04 3.71
C ALA A 1006 -17.33 -13.39 5.04
N GLU A 1007 -16.32 -13.94 5.72
CA GLU A 1007 -15.63 -13.34 6.87
C GLU A 1007 -14.30 -12.69 6.48
N GLY A 1008 -13.97 -12.66 5.18
CA GLY A 1008 -12.77 -12.01 4.69
C GLY A 1008 -11.48 -12.62 5.24
N THR A 1009 -11.48 -13.91 5.61
CA THR A 1009 -10.27 -14.61 6.06
C THR A 1009 -10.08 -15.92 5.30
N CYS A 1010 -9.30 -15.85 4.22
CA CYS A 1010 -9.21 -16.91 3.23
C CYS A 1010 -7.78 -17.03 2.68
N LEU A 1011 -7.23 -18.24 2.69
CA LEU A 1011 -5.94 -18.58 2.10
C LEU A 1011 -6.06 -18.81 0.59
N GLU A 1012 -7.24 -19.15 0.09
CA GLU A 1012 -7.44 -19.33 -1.35
C GLU A 1012 -7.03 -18.06 -2.12
N PRO A 1013 -6.49 -18.22 -3.34
CA PRO A 1013 -6.09 -17.07 -4.13
C PRO A 1013 -7.26 -16.13 -4.41
N ASP A 1014 -7.03 -14.83 -4.22
CA ASP A 1014 -7.99 -13.77 -4.52
C ASP A 1014 -7.50 -12.87 -5.66
N ARG A 1015 -8.37 -11.98 -6.17
CA ARG A 1015 -8.02 -11.06 -7.26
C ARG A 1015 -7.12 -9.89 -6.85
N ASP A 1016 -6.90 -9.68 -5.56
CA ASP A 1016 -6.10 -8.56 -5.06
C ASP A 1016 -4.64 -8.99 -4.89
N PHE A 1017 -4.40 -10.11 -4.21
CA PHE A 1017 -3.06 -10.60 -3.91
C PHE A 1017 -2.67 -11.88 -4.66
N GLY A 1018 -3.58 -12.46 -5.44
CA GLY A 1018 -3.34 -13.73 -6.11
C GLY A 1018 -2.99 -14.80 -5.08
N ARG A 1019 -1.84 -15.47 -5.25
CA ARG A 1019 -1.33 -16.48 -4.31
C ARG A 1019 -0.62 -15.89 -3.08
N GLY A 1020 -0.69 -14.58 -2.83
CA GLY A 1020 0.10 -13.92 -1.78
C GLY A 1020 -0.04 -14.56 -0.40
N TRP A 1021 -1.25 -14.90 0.03
CA TRP A 1021 -1.48 -15.56 1.33
C TRP A 1021 -0.79 -16.93 1.43
N LEU A 1022 -0.82 -17.72 0.36
CA LEU A 1022 -0.13 -19.01 0.27
C LEU A 1022 1.38 -18.85 0.19
N ALA A 1023 1.87 -17.85 -0.56
CA ALA A 1023 3.28 -17.50 -0.60
C ALA A 1023 3.80 -17.11 0.80
N SER A 1024 2.97 -16.44 1.61
CA SER A 1024 3.27 -16.14 3.01
C SER A 1024 3.38 -17.39 3.88
N VAL A 1025 2.50 -18.38 3.71
CA VAL A 1025 2.63 -19.69 4.40
C VAL A 1025 3.96 -20.35 4.05
N HIS A 1026 4.24 -20.48 2.76
CA HIS A 1026 5.49 -21.08 2.29
C HIS A 1026 6.73 -20.33 2.81
N SER A 1027 6.71 -18.99 2.75
CA SER A 1027 7.80 -18.12 3.19
C SER A 1027 8.00 -18.12 4.71
N ALA A 1028 6.96 -18.34 5.51
CA ALA A 1028 7.07 -18.46 6.97
C ALA A 1028 7.64 -19.83 7.39
N LEU A 1029 7.30 -20.89 6.65
CA LEU A 1029 7.74 -22.26 6.88
C LEU A 1029 9.11 -22.60 6.32
N ALA A 1030 9.62 -21.80 5.37
CA ALA A 1030 10.92 -22.00 4.75
C ALA A 1030 11.96 -22.33 5.82
N GLN A 1031 12.54 -23.52 5.72
CA GLN A 1031 13.61 -23.99 6.59
C GLN A 1031 14.95 -23.67 5.97
N ASP A 1032 15.96 -23.53 6.83
CA ASP A 1032 17.36 -23.49 6.48
C ASP A 1032 17.72 -24.68 5.55
N GLY A 1033 17.69 -24.46 4.23
CA GLY A 1033 18.31 -25.33 3.23
C GLY A 1033 17.54 -26.55 2.70
N ARG A 1034 16.22 -26.52 2.44
CA ARG A 1034 15.62 -27.49 1.50
C ARG A 1034 14.95 -26.83 0.29
N SER A 1035 15.72 -26.79 -0.80
CA SER A 1035 15.20 -26.56 -2.16
C SER A 1035 14.16 -27.62 -2.53
N ARG A 1036 13.12 -27.21 -3.27
CA ARG A 1036 12.27 -28.09 -4.10
C ARG A 1036 13.16 -28.98 -5.00
N ARG A 1037 13.57 -30.17 -4.56
CA ARG A 1037 13.96 -31.23 -5.50
C ARG A 1037 12.69 -31.94 -5.89
N GLY A 1038 12.41 -31.90 -7.19
CA GLY A 1038 11.14 -32.27 -7.81
C GLY A 1038 10.64 -33.66 -7.41
N ALA A 1039 9.33 -33.74 -7.19
CA ALA A 1039 8.57 -34.93 -7.53
C ALA A 1039 8.52 -34.99 -9.06
N GLY A 1040 9.47 -35.74 -9.63
CA GLY A 1040 9.37 -36.32 -10.97
C GLY A 1040 9.09 -37.81 -10.82
#